data_AF-A0A239D0T7-F1
#
_entry.id   AF-A0A239D0T7-F1
#
_cell.length_a   1.000
_cell.length_b   1.000
_cell.length_c   1.000
_cell.angle_alpha   90.00
_cell.angle_beta   90.00
_cell.angle_gamma   90.00
#
_symmetry.space_group_name_H-M   'P 1'
#
loop_
_entity.id
_entity.type
_entity.pdbx_description
1 polymer ?
#
loop_
_entity_poly.entity_id
_entity_poly.type
_entity_poly.pdbx_seq_one_letter_code
_entity_poly.pdbx_strand_id
1 'polypeptide(L)'
;MRIVMIGSGYVGLVSGACFADFGHHVTCVDKDANKIARLHAGGIPIYEPGLDDLVARNVAAGNLAFTTELSEAVAAADVVFIAVGTPSRRGDGHADLSYVHGAAREIAGALSGFTVIVTKSTVPVGTGDEVERIIRECNPAADIAVASNPEFLREGAAIEDFKRPDRVVIGIEDERARAPMEEVYRPLSLNKAPIVFTRRRTSELIKYAANAFLAMKITYINEMADLCEHVGADVQEVARGIGLDNRIGAKFLHAGPGYAGPPQLATDAGNAFVRAGPEIDPLAPIAGDWWTLLGDPVLNELEARALAGNPGVAAARARIEQARAAVRQERANRLPAVAAQATAVQANIPGLDIGSGPPPGSPGAPADDEEQDSVSVYNLGLNANWEIDFAGGQARRVEAINAQAAASVANAEDAKVQLAAEVARAYVGLREAQGRLELVQRERDLQQQILELTYQRYTQGALALFPVGDANAELELLKSQIAEAQADIDVFKDTLAVLTGEAPGALDGLLAAQAEIPLPPERVAVGDPAALIARRPDVRAAERMLAAANARIGVAEAARFPKISFMGILGLGGSEPDDILDPGNLSAIALPRLQWNLLDFGRTAASIDQAESARDAAEARYLEVVLGALRDAEQSLARFGQQRANVAALAQISRQADTAAELNEQRRAAGVISQGELNTSIRKRAQARANLDRAIAAMTNGWIAIQKSLGLGWVELSRDNRTSVEPAPVDRKSVMKPEQS
;
A
#
# COMPACT_ATOMS: atom_id res chain seq x y z
N MET A 1 -41.35 -1.07 36.95
CA MET A 1 -42.36 -1.36 35.91
C MET A 1 -42.07 -2.72 35.31
N ARG A 2 -43.09 -3.35 34.72
CA ARG A 2 -42.99 -4.58 33.93
C ARG A 2 -42.87 -4.19 32.46
N ILE A 3 -41.72 -4.50 31.86
CA ILE A 3 -41.40 -4.16 30.47
C ILE A 3 -41.27 -5.46 29.68
N VAL A 4 -41.94 -5.53 28.53
CA VAL A 4 -41.73 -6.61 27.57
C VAL A 4 -40.89 -6.07 26.41
N MET A 5 -39.86 -6.81 26.03
CA MET A 5 -39.00 -6.48 24.90
C MET A 5 -39.18 -7.54 23.81
N ILE A 6 -39.85 -7.18 22.72
CA ILE A 6 -40.11 -8.09 21.60
C ILE A 6 -38.94 -8.00 20.62
N GLY A 7 -38.23 -9.11 20.48
CA GLY A 7 -36.97 -9.23 19.77
C GLY A 7 -35.80 -9.21 20.75
N SER A 8 -34.99 -10.27 20.72
CA SER A 8 -33.73 -10.38 21.48
C SER A 8 -32.49 -10.30 20.56
N GLY A 9 -32.63 -9.54 19.47
CA GLY A 9 -31.51 -9.13 18.62
C GLY A 9 -30.66 -8.03 19.25
N TYR A 10 -29.82 -7.36 18.47
CA TYR A 10 -28.85 -6.38 18.98
C TYR A 10 -29.49 -5.27 19.82
N VAL A 11 -30.44 -4.53 19.24
CA VAL A 11 -31.13 -3.42 19.91
C VAL A 11 -31.96 -3.93 21.09
N GLY A 12 -32.70 -5.01 20.90
CA GLY A 12 -33.63 -5.54 21.89
C GLY A 12 -32.95 -6.11 23.12
N LEU A 13 -31.95 -6.99 22.95
CA LEU A 13 -31.25 -7.61 24.08
C LEU A 13 -30.45 -6.60 24.90
N VAL A 14 -29.71 -5.70 24.24
CA VAL A 14 -28.94 -4.65 24.93
C VAL A 14 -29.87 -3.72 25.71
N SER A 15 -30.94 -3.24 25.07
CA SER A 15 -31.90 -2.35 25.74
C SER A 15 -32.62 -3.05 26.88
N GLY A 16 -33.03 -4.31 26.69
CA GLY A 16 -33.70 -5.10 27.71
C GLY A 16 -32.80 -5.36 28.94
N ALA A 17 -31.54 -5.72 28.71
CA ALA A 17 -30.56 -5.87 29.79
C ALA A 17 -30.29 -4.55 30.53
N CYS A 18 -30.19 -3.43 29.81
CA CYS A 18 -29.99 -2.12 30.44
C CYS A 18 -31.22 -1.64 31.23
N PHE A 19 -32.44 -1.88 30.73
CA PHE A 19 -33.66 -1.59 31.47
C PHE A 19 -33.80 -2.45 32.73
N ALA A 20 -33.38 -3.73 32.68
CA ALA A 20 -33.33 -4.58 33.86
C ALA A 20 -32.35 -4.04 34.90
N ASP A 21 -31.17 -3.58 34.45
CA ASP A 21 -30.15 -2.96 35.29
C ASP A 21 -30.61 -1.63 35.90
N PHE A 22 -31.57 -0.94 35.26
CA PHE A 22 -32.27 0.23 35.78
C PHE A 22 -33.33 -0.10 36.84
N GLY A 23 -33.51 -1.38 37.17
CA GLY A 23 -34.43 -1.86 38.21
C GLY A 23 -35.84 -2.15 37.71
N HIS A 24 -36.04 -2.29 36.40
CA HIS A 24 -37.31 -2.76 35.84
C HIS A 24 -37.32 -4.29 35.76
N HIS A 25 -38.52 -4.88 35.78
CA HIS A 25 -38.69 -6.30 35.49
C HIS A 25 -38.91 -6.44 33.98
N VAL A 26 -37.93 -7.02 33.28
CA VAL A 26 -37.91 -7.10 31.83
C VAL A 26 -38.04 -8.54 31.38
N THR A 27 -38.98 -8.80 30.46
CA THR A 27 -39.10 -10.08 29.77
C THR A 27 -38.79 -9.89 28.28
N CYS A 28 -37.70 -10.50 27.81
CA CYS A 28 -37.34 -10.54 26.40
C CYS A 28 -38.05 -11.71 25.71
N VAL A 29 -38.83 -11.41 24.67
CA VAL A 29 -39.62 -12.39 23.91
C VAL A 29 -39.01 -12.53 22.51
N ASP A 30 -38.75 -13.76 22.08
CA ASP A 30 -38.24 -14.05 20.72
C ASP A 30 -38.83 -15.35 20.20
N LYS A 31 -39.17 -15.40 18.90
CA LYS A 31 -39.73 -16.60 18.27
C LYS A 31 -38.68 -17.69 18.05
N ASP A 32 -37.40 -17.33 18.06
CA ASP A 32 -36.30 -18.28 17.91
C ASP A 32 -36.03 -19.03 19.22
N ALA A 33 -36.59 -20.24 19.32
CA ALA A 33 -36.41 -21.13 20.47
C ALA A 33 -34.94 -21.46 20.75
N ASN A 34 -34.09 -21.54 19.71
CA ASN A 34 -32.67 -21.82 19.88
C ASN A 34 -31.96 -20.63 20.54
N LYS A 35 -32.34 -19.41 20.17
CA LYS A 35 -31.81 -18.17 20.76
C LYS A 35 -32.19 -18.06 22.24
N ILE A 36 -33.44 -18.36 22.59
CA ILE A 36 -33.91 -18.37 23.98
C ILE A 36 -33.22 -19.46 24.80
N ALA A 37 -33.10 -20.68 24.27
CA ALA A 37 -32.39 -21.77 24.95
C ALA A 37 -30.92 -21.41 25.25
N ARG A 38 -30.23 -20.76 24.29
CA ARG A 38 -28.87 -20.27 24.49
C ARG A 38 -28.78 -19.20 25.58
N LEU A 39 -29.73 -18.27 25.62
CA LEU A 39 -29.79 -17.23 26.65
C LEU A 39 -30.01 -17.83 28.05
N HIS A 40 -30.86 -18.85 28.18
CA HIS A 40 -31.03 -19.58 29.44
C HIS A 40 -29.77 -20.34 29.88
N ALA A 41 -28.97 -20.82 28.92
CA ALA A 41 -27.68 -21.46 29.19
C ALA A 41 -26.56 -20.45 29.50
N GLY A 42 -26.84 -19.14 29.57
CA GLY A 42 -25.87 -18.08 29.81
C GLY A 42 -25.06 -17.66 28.58
N GLY A 43 -25.37 -18.17 27.39
CA GLY A 43 -24.74 -17.78 26.14
C GLY A 43 -25.38 -16.53 25.52
N ILE A 44 -24.56 -15.55 25.11
CA ILE A 44 -25.05 -14.32 24.48
C ILE A 44 -25.08 -14.46 22.94
N PRO A 45 -26.21 -14.11 22.28
CA PRO A 45 -26.41 -14.32 20.84
C PRO A 45 -25.72 -13.31 19.93
N ILE A 46 -25.16 -12.24 20.50
CA ILE A 46 -24.56 -11.08 19.84
C ILE A 46 -23.25 -10.71 20.57
N TYR A 47 -22.39 -9.92 19.93
CA TYR A 47 -21.19 -9.39 20.56
C TYR A 47 -21.39 -7.93 20.97
N GLU A 48 -21.29 -7.64 22.26
CA GLU A 48 -21.25 -6.29 22.84
C GLU A 48 -20.42 -6.38 24.14
N PRO A 49 -19.36 -5.56 24.31
CA PRO A 49 -18.49 -5.62 25.48
C PRO A 49 -19.24 -5.46 26.80
N GLY A 50 -19.14 -6.46 27.70
CA GLY A 50 -19.76 -6.45 29.03
C GLY A 50 -21.25 -6.82 29.07
N LEU A 51 -21.84 -7.25 27.96
CA LEU A 51 -23.25 -7.67 27.90
C LEU A 51 -23.50 -9.01 28.61
N ASP A 52 -22.55 -9.94 28.53
CA ASP A 52 -22.57 -11.22 29.22
C ASP A 52 -22.70 -11.06 30.74
N ASP A 53 -21.84 -10.23 31.34
CA ASP A 53 -21.91 -9.90 32.76
C ASP A 53 -23.20 -9.19 33.12
N LEU A 54 -23.64 -8.24 32.29
CA LEU A 54 -24.86 -7.47 32.53
C LEU A 54 -26.12 -8.36 32.54
N VAL A 55 -26.22 -9.28 31.57
CA VAL A 55 -27.31 -10.25 31.48
C VAL A 55 -27.26 -11.21 32.65
N ALA A 56 -26.10 -11.81 32.94
CA ALA A 56 -25.95 -12.79 34.02
C ALA A 56 -26.37 -12.22 35.38
N ARG A 57 -25.95 -10.99 35.70
CA ARG A 57 -26.34 -10.31 36.95
C ARG A 57 -27.84 -10.06 37.04
N ASN A 58 -28.46 -9.58 35.97
CA ASN A 58 -29.88 -9.22 35.98
C ASN A 58 -30.81 -10.45 35.95
N VAL A 59 -30.37 -11.55 35.33
CA VAL A 59 -31.06 -12.85 35.43
C VAL A 59 -30.97 -13.38 36.86
N ALA A 60 -29.79 -13.35 37.48
CA ALA A 60 -29.61 -13.79 38.86
C ALA A 60 -30.43 -12.95 39.87
N ALA A 61 -30.61 -11.65 39.59
CA ALA A 61 -31.44 -10.76 40.39
C ALA A 61 -32.96 -10.92 40.16
N GLY A 62 -33.39 -11.71 39.17
CA GLY A 62 -34.81 -11.86 38.80
C GLY A 62 -35.41 -10.64 38.08
N ASN A 63 -34.56 -9.74 37.58
CA ASN A 63 -34.98 -8.55 36.84
C ASN A 63 -35.04 -8.77 35.33
N LEU A 64 -34.39 -9.82 34.79
CA LEU A 64 -34.40 -10.16 33.38
C LEU A 64 -34.81 -11.62 33.16
N ALA A 65 -35.81 -11.84 32.31
CA ALA A 65 -36.29 -13.15 31.90
C ALA A 65 -36.37 -13.28 30.37
N PHE A 66 -36.38 -14.52 29.88
CA PHE A 66 -36.46 -14.85 28.46
C PHE A 66 -37.60 -15.85 28.23
N THR A 67 -38.35 -15.71 27.15
CA THR A 67 -39.43 -16.65 26.79
C THR A 67 -39.71 -16.63 25.28
N THR A 68 -40.31 -17.71 24.80
CA THR A 68 -40.94 -17.75 23.45
C THR A 68 -42.43 -17.42 23.50
N GLU A 69 -43.03 -17.43 24.69
CA GLU A 69 -44.47 -17.21 24.91
C GLU A 69 -44.78 -15.73 25.11
N LEU A 70 -45.43 -15.12 24.11
CA LEU A 70 -45.76 -13.69 24.11
C LEU A 70 -46.96 -13.35 24.99
N SER A 71 -48.00 -14.20 24.99
CA SER A 71 -49.31 -13.86 25.56
C SER A 71 -49.28 -13.54 27.05
N GLU A 72 -48.61 -14.38 27.85
CA GLU A 72 -48.53 -14.20 29.30
C GLU A 72 -47.66 -12.98 29.67
N ALA A 73 -46.57 -12.76 28.94
CA ALA A 73 -45.68 -11.62 29.16
C ALA A 73 -46.38 -10.29 28.86
N VAL A 74 -47.09 -10.19 27.73
CA VAL A 74 -47.80 -8.97 27.31
C VAL A 74 -49.00 -8.69 28.20
N ALA A 75 -49.76 -9.70 28.62
CA ALA A 75 -50.93 -9.52 29.49
C ALA A 75 -50.59 -8.87 30.85
N ALA A 76 -49.35 -8.96 31.30
CA ALA A 76 -48.87 -8.35 32.54
C ALA A 76 -48.03 -7.07 32.31
N ALA A 77 -47.84 -6.62 31.08
CA ALA A 77 -46.90 -5.55 30.75
C ALA A 77 -47.48 -4.14 30.97
N ASP A 78 -46.69 -3.27 31.58
CA ASP A 78 -46.99 -1.83 31.62
C ASP A 78 -46.52 -1.15 30.33
N VAL A 79 -45.38 -1.61 29.77
CA VAL A 79 -44.78 -1.12 28.53
C VAL A 79 -44.27 -2.27 27.67
N VAL A 80 -44.56 -2.25 26.37
CA VAL A 80 -44.09 -3.25 25.39
C VAL A 80 -43.25 -2.57 24.33
N PHE A 81 -41.97 -2.90 24.24
CA PHE A 81 -41.06 -2.44 23.20
C PHE A 81 -41.04 -3.41 22.02
N ILE A 82 -41.16 -2.86 20.81
CA ILE A 82 -40.95 -3.58 19.55
C ILE A 82 -39.52 -3.24 19.07
N ALA A 83 -38.63 -4.22 19.15
CA ALA A 83 -37.21 -4.13 18.77
C ALA A 83 -36.81 -5.29 17.84
N VAL A 84 -37.69 -5.61 16.89
CA VAL A 84 -37.48 -6.61 15.84
C VAL A 84 -36.71 -6.03 14.66
N GLY A 85 -36.06 -6.88 13.89
CA GLY A 85 -35.34 -6.46 12.68
C GLY A 85 -36.30 -5.93 11.60
N THR A 86 -35.84 -4.89 10.89
CA THR A 86 -36.51 -4.30 9.73
C THR A 86 -35.59 -4.42 8.50
N PRO A 87 -35.32 -5.66 8.03
CA PRO A 87 -34.42 -5.86 6.90
C PRO A 87 -34.98 -5.16 5.66
N SER A 88 -34.12 -4.73 4.73
CA SER A 88 -34.61 -4.17 3.48
C SER A 88 -35.34 -5.23 2.65
N ARG A 89 -36.53 -4.89 2.14
CA ARG A 89 -37.32 -5.72 1.25
C ARG A 89 -36.56 -5.98 -0.04
N ARG A 90 -36.63 -7.22 -0.52
CA ARG A 90 -36.03 -7.64 -1.80
C ARG A 90 -36.74 -6.91 -2.95
N GLY A 91 -35.98 -6.15 -3.74
CA GLY A 91 -36.45 -5.55 -5.00
C GLY A 91 -36.48 -4.02 -4.99
N ASP A 92 -37.00 -3.39 -3.94
CA ASP A 92 -37.25 -1.94 -3.88
C ASP A 92 -36.44 -1.19 -2.80
N GLY A 93 -35.76 -1.91 -1.90
CA GLY A 93 -34.91 -1.33 -0.86
C GLY A 93 -35.67 -0.68 0.30
N HIS A 94 -37.00 -0.72 0.31
CA HIS A 94 -37.81 -0.22 1.42
C HIS A 94 -37.63 -1.11 2.66
N ALA A 95 -37.80 -0.56 3.86
CA ALA A 95 -37.76 -1.35 5.08
C ALA A 95 -38.91 -2.38 5.08
N ASP A 96 -38.60 -3.66 5.31
CA ASP A 96 -39.62 -4.67 5.48
C ASP A 96 -40.22 -4.59 6.89
N LEU A 97 -41.44 -4.08 6.94
CA LEU A 97 -42.20 -3.90 8.18
C LEU A 97 -43.01 -5.14 8.58
N SER A 98 -42.91 -6.24 7.83
CA SER A 98 -43.65 -7.48 8.10
C SER A 98 -43.49 -7.97 9.55
N TYR A 99 -42.28 -7.90 10.11
CA TYR A 99 -41.99 -8.31 11.48
C TYR A 99 -42.59 -7.35 12.52
N VAL A 100 -42.54 -6.03 12.28
CA VAL A 100 -43.12 -5.01 13.17
C VAL A 100 -44.64 -5.15 13.17
N HIS A 101 -45.24 -5.33 11.99
CA HIS A 101 -46.69 -5.53 11.83
C HIS A 101 -47.15 -6.84 12.44
N GLY A 102 -46.36 -7.91 12.29
CA GLY A 102 -46.61 -9.21 12.94
C GLY A 102 -46.60 -9.09 14.47
N ALA A 103 -45.59 -8.44 15.03
CA ALA A 103 -45.52 -8.16 16.46
C ALA A 103 -46.73 -7.34 16.94
N ALA A 104 -47.14 -6.31 16.21
CA ALA A 104 -48.32 -5.51 16.55
C ALA A 104 -49.61 -6.36 16.61
N ARG A 105 -49.83 -7.28 15.65
CA ARG A 105 -50.98 -8.18 15.65
C ARG A 105 -50.96 -9.14 16.84
N GLU A 106 -49.81 -9.70 17.17
CA GLU A 106 -49.66 -10.63 18.29
C GLU A 106 -49.87 -9.94 19.64
N ILE A 107 -49.31 -8.73 19.81
CA ILE A 107 -49.57 -7.90 21.00
C ILE A 107 -51.06 -7.66 21.14
N ALA A 108 -51.76 -7.26 20.07
CA ALA A 108 -53.20 -6.96 20.12
C ALA A 108 -54.04 -8.10 20.69
N GLY A 109 -53.69 -9.35 20.38
CA GLY A 109 -54.37 -10.55 20.88
C GLY A 109 -54.08 -10.89 22.35
N ALA A 110 -53.06 -10.30 22.95
CA ALA A 110 -52.59 -10.58 24.31
C ALA A 110 -52.85 -9.46 25.33
N LEU A 111 -53.38 -8.31 24.89
CA LEU A 111 -53.65 -7.16 25.76
C LEU A 111 -54.79 -7.44 26.75
N SER A 112 -54.58 -7.07 28.02
CA SER A 112 -55.57 -7.25 29.10
C SER A 112 -55.91 -5.96 29.86
N GLY A 113 -55.13 -4.89 29.68
CA GLY A 113 -55.28 -3.59 30.36
C GLY A 113 -54.54 -2.47 29.63
N PHE A 114 -54.42 -1.30 30.25
CA PHE A 114 -53.71 -0.17 29.65
C PHE A 114 -52.22 -0.47 29.49
N THR A 115 -51.73 -0.40 28.25
CA THR A 115 -50.32 -0.70 27.93
C THR A 115 -49.76 0.33 26.95
N VAL A 116 -48.52 0.79 27.21
CA VAL A 116 -47.79 1.65 26.28
C VAL A 116 -46.97 0.80 25.32
N ILE A 117 -47.17 0.98 24.02
CA ILE A 117 -46.49 0.20 22.97
C ILE A 117 -45.48 1.09 22.28
N VAL A 118 -44.20 0.71 22.35
CA VAL A 118 -43.08 1.55 21.95
C VAL A 118 -42.36 0.93 20.77
N THR A 119 -42.35 1.62 19.64
CA THR A 119 -41.53 1.21 18.49
C THR A 119 -40.10 1.69 18.70
N LYS A 120 -39.16 0.75 18.88
CA LYS A 120 -37.72 1.02 19.02
C LYS A 120 -36.91 0.58 17.82
N SER A 121 -37.44 -0.32 17.00
CA SER A 121 -36.86 -0.67 15.69
C SER A 121 -36.68 0.58 14.81
N THR A 122 -35.60 0.61 14.02
CA THR A 122 -35.45 1.59 12.93
C THR A 122 -36.55 1.36 11.88
N VAL A 123 -37.49 2.30 11.79
CA VAL A 123 -38.69 2.22 10.94
C VAL A 123 -38.92 3.51 10.17
N PRO A 124 -39.51 3.48 8.95
CA PRO A 124 -39.90 4.67 8.22
C PRO A 124 -40.89 5.56 9.01
N VAL A 125 -40.90 6.85 8.69
CA VAL A 125 -41.84 7.80 9.30
C VAL A 125 -43.28 7.41 8.98
N GLY A 126 -44.13 7.35 10.01
CA GLY A 126 -45.53 6.91 9.93
C GLY A 126 -45.76 5.48 10.43
N THR A 127 -44.71 4.69 10.67
CA THR A 127 -44.87 3.29 11.11
C THR A 127 -45.57 3.18 12.46
N GLY A 128 -45.32 4.11 13.40
CA GLY A 128 -46.04 4.12 14.66
C GLY A 128 -47.56 4.32 14.50
N ASP A 129 -48.02 5.03 13.46
CA ASP A 129 -49.46 5.18 13.16
C ASP A 129 -50.03 3.87 12.62
N GLU A 130 -49.25 3.15 11.80
CA GLU A 130 -49.63 1.83 11.29
C GLU A 130 -49.73 0.79 12.41
N VAL A 131 -48.80 0.80 13.37
CA VAL A 131 -48.86 -0.06 14.56
C VAL A 131 -50.14 0.21 15.35
N GLU A 132 -50.48 1.48 15.61
CA GLU A 132 -51.71 1.82 16.31
C GLU A 132 -52.96 1.36 15.55
N ARG A 133 -53.00 1.60 14.24
CA ARG A 133 -54.10 1.15 13.37
C ARG A 133 -54.27 -0.37 13.41
N ILE A 134 -53.18 -1.13 13.24
CA ILE A 134 -53.20 -2.61 13.25
C ILE A 134 -53.75 -3.13 14.58
N ILE A 135 -53.33 -2.55 15.71
CA ILE A 135 -53.78 -3.02 17.02
C ILE A 135 -55.27 -2.73 17.22
N ARG A 136 -55.75 -1.54 16.86
CA ARG A 136 -57.17 -1.19 16.97
C ARG A 136 -58.06 -2.01 16.03
N GLU A 137 -57.55 -2.38 14.85
CA GLU A 137 -58.26 -3.29 13.94
C GLU A 137 -58.34 -4.73 14.48
N CYS A 138 -57.27 -5.23 15.09
CA CYS A 138 -57.23 -6.58 15.65
C CYS A 138 -57.95 -6.69 17.00
N ASN A 139 -57.95 -5.62 17.81
CA ASN A 139 -58.61 -5.55 19.11
C ASN A 139 -59.22 -4.15 19.32
N PRO A 140 -60.49 -3.93 18.91
CA PRO A 140 -61.16 -2.63 19.04
C PRO A 140 -61.34 -2.15 20.49
N ALA A 141 -61.26 -3.07 21.47
CA ALA A 141 -61.35 -2.76 22.89
C ALA A 141 -59.99 -2.49 23.54
N ALA A 142 -58.89 -2.53 22.78
CA ALA A 142 -57.54 -2.30 23.29
C ALA A 142 -57.40 -0.88 23.87
N ASP A 143 -57.10 -0.80 25.17
CA ASP A 143 -56.71 0.44 25.83
C ASP A 143 -55.19 0.59 25.74
N ILE A 144 -54.71 1.38 24.77
CA ILE A 144 -53.27 1.53 24.50
C ILE A 144 -52.89 2.97 24.22
N ALA A 145 -51.60 3.25 24.38
CA ALA A 145 -50.95 4.42 23.80
C ALA A 145 -49.71 3.97 23.01
N VAL A 146 -49.53 4.47 21.79
CA VAL A 146 -48.36 4.14 20.96
C VAL A 146 -47.32 5.26 21.00
N ALA A 147 -46.08 4.87 21.23
CA ALA A 147 -44.91 5.75 21.27
C ALA A 147 -43.84 5.30 20.28
N SER A 148 -43.00 6.23 19.85
CA SER A 148 -41.78 5.97 19.09
C SER A 148 -40.56 6.32 19.96
N ASN A 149 -39.61 5.41 20.08
CA ASN A 149 -38.36 5.63 20.79
C ASN A 149 -37.18 5.17 19.91
N PRO A 150 -36.75 6.00 18.94
CA PRO A 150 -35.65 5.64 18.08
C PRO A 150 -34.37 5.37 18.87
N GLU A 151 -33.62 4.38 18.43
CA GLU A 151 -32.34 3.97 18.98
C GLU A 151 -31.18 4.80 18.40
N PHE A 152 -30.22 5.19 19.24
CA PHE A 152 -28.97 5.86 18.82
C PHE A 152 -27.75 5.09 19.33
N LEU A 153 -27.80 3.76 19.20
CA LEU A 153 -26.77 2.84 19.69
C LEU A 153 -25.74 2.56 18.59
N ARG A 154 -24.46 2.50 18.96
CA ARG A 154 -23.37 2.03 18.09
C ARG A 154 -22.97 0.62 18.49
N GLU A 155 -22.73 -0.24 17.51
CA GLU A 155 -22.26 -1.59 17.81
C GLU A 155 -20.86 -1.55 18.45
N GLY A 156 -20.63 -2.38 19.47
CA GLY A 156 -19.41 -2.41 20.27
C GLY A 156 -19.32 -1.34 21.39
N ALA A 157 -20.29 -0.44 21.49
CA ALA A 157 -20.40 0.56 22.56
C ALA A 157 -21.85 0.82 22.99
N ALA A 158 -22.77 -0.08 22.66
CA ALA A 158 -24.20 0.12 22.82
C ALA A 158 -24.62 0.19 24.29
N ILE A 159 -23.95 -0.52 25.19
CA ILE A 159 -24.22 -0.41 26.64
C ILE A 159 -23.86 1.00 27.14
N GLU A 160 -22.72 1.54 26.72
CA GLU A 160 -22.28 2.88 27.10
C GLU A 160 -23.20 3.96 26.50
N ASP A 161 -23.54 3.83 25.20
CA ASP A 161 -24.46 4.73 24.51
C ASP A 161 -25.85 4.72 25.15
N PHE A 162 -26.29 3.58 25.69
CA PHE A 162 -27.57 3.48 26.39
C PHE A 162 -27.53 4.07 27.80
N LYS A 163 -26.46 3.81 28.57
CA LYS A 163 -26.33 4.27 29.97
C LYS A 163 -25.89 5.73 30.09
N ARG A 164 -25.23 6.27 29.06
CA ARG A 164 -24.78 7.66 28.96
C ARG A 164 -25.10 8.26 27.59
N PRO A 165 -26.39 8.36 27.23
CA PRO A 165 -26.76 8.86 25.91
C PRO A 165 -26.57 10.38 25.81
N ASP A 166 -26.20 10.85 24.62
CA ASP A 166 -26.23 12.28 24.29
C ASP A 166 -27.66 12.86 24.39
N ARG A 167 -28.68 12.03 24.12
CA ARG A 167 -30.11 12.33 24.24
C ARG A 167 -30.96 11.07 24.18
N VAL A 168 -32.18 11.13 24.74
CA VAL A 168 -33.25 10.15 24.51
C VAL A 168 -34.41 10.87 23.83
N VAL A 169 -34.91 10.34 22.72
CA VAL A 169 -36.03 10.92 21.98
C VAL A 169 -37.25 10.02 22.11
N ILE A 170 -38.39 10.60 22.48
CA ILE A 170 -39.65 9.89 22.71
C ILE A 170 -40.77 10.65 21.99
N GLY A 171 -41.35 10.03 20.99
CA GLY A 171 -42.48 10.56 20.24
C GLY A 171 -43.80 9.98 20.74
N ILE A 172 -44.73 10.83 21.16
CA ILE A 172 -46.08 10.44 21.65
C ILE A 172 -47.14 11.34 21.02
N GLU A 173 -48.34 10.80 20.86
CA GLU A 173 -49.56 11.57 20.52
C GLU A 173 -50.61 11.52 21.64
N ASP A 174 -50.56 10.47 22.48
CA ASP A 174 -51.39 10.31 23.67
C ASP A 174 -50.57 10.62 24.92
N GLU A 175 -50.98 11.64 25.66
CA GLU A 175 -50.28 12.12 26.85
C GLU A 175 -50.22 11.07 27.96
N ARG A 176 -51.11 10.07 27.95
CA ARG A 176 -51.07 8.94 28.90
C ARG A 176 -49.77 8.13 28.81
N ALA A 177 -49.05 8.19 27.67
CA ALA A 177 -47.75 7.54 27.50
C ALA A 177 -46.59 8.29 28.17
N ARG A 178 -46.73 9.58 28.52
CA ARG A 178 -45.62 10.39 29.07
C ARG A 178 -45.09 9.81 30.38
N ALA A 179 -45.96 9.70 31.40
CA ALA A 179 -45.52 9.27 32.73
C ALA A 179 -44.90 7.85 32.75
N PRO A 180 -45.47 6.84 32.06
CA PRO A 180 -44.82 5.55 31.87
C PRO A 180 -43.42 5.66 31.23
N MET A 181 -43.27 6.47 30.17
CA MET A 181 -42.00 6.62 29.46
C MET A 181 -40.95 7.43 30.24
N GLU A 182 -41.37 8.39 31.08
CA GLU A 182 -40.49 9.08 32.02
C GLU A 182 -39.96 8.13 33.09
N GLU A 183 -40.80 7.23 33.61
CA GLU A 183 -40.39 6.25 34.61
C GLU A 183 -39.41 5.22 34.02
N VAL A 184 -39.64 4.75 32.78
CA VAL A 184 -38.73 3.83 32.06
C VAL A 184 -37.30 4.37 31.95
N TYR A 185 -37.14 5.70 31.83
CA TYR A 185 -35.84 6.35 31.68
C TYR A 185 -35.39 7.13 32.91
N ARG A 186 -36.10 7.01 34.03
CA ARG A 186 -35.85 7.75 35.27
C ARG A 186 -34.37 7.70 35.71
N PRO A 187 -33.66 6.55 35.65
CA PRO A 187 -32.26 6.49 36.06
C PRO A 187 -31.31 7.37 35.22
N LEU A 188 -31.67 7.69 33.96
CA LEU A 188 -30.86 8.57 33.11
C LEU A 188 -31.00 10.06 33.45
N SER A 189 -32.11 10.46 34.07
CA SER A 189 -32.32 11.85 34.53
C SER A 189 -31.28 12.27 35.59
N LEU A 190 -30.78 11.31 36.39
CA LEU A 190 -29.69 11.51 37.35
C LEU A 190 -28.33 11.76 36.66
N ASN A 191 -28.15 11.26 35.44
CA ASN A 191 -26.94 11.41 34.62
C ASN A 191 -26.99 12.65 33.70
N LYS A 192 -28.02 13.51 33.82
CA LYS A 192 -28.24 14.74 33.01
C LYS A 192 -28.41 14.52 31.50
N ALA A 193 -28.74 13.31 31.05
CA ALA A 193 -29.06 13.08 29.65
C ALA A 193 -30.41 13.76 29.28
N PRO A 194 -30.47 14.61 28.25
CA PRO A 194 -31.71 15.26 27.84
C PRO A 194 -32.73 14.24 27.32
N ILE A 195 -33.93 14.23 27.91
CA ILE A 195 -35.09 13.47 27.40
C ILE A 195 -35.99 14.44 26.61
N VAL A 196 -36.16 14.16 25.32
CA VAL A 196 -36.90 15.00 24.38
C VAL A 196 -38.23 14.33 24.04
N PHE A 197 -39.31 14.86 24.61
CA PHE A 197 -40.67 14.49 24.22
C PHE A 197 -41.12 15.31 23.01
N THR A 198 -41.65 14.63 22.00
CA THR A 198 -42.15 15.24 20.76
C THR A 198 -43.30 14.42 20.17
N ARG A 199 -43.75 14.77 18.96
CA ARG A 199 -44.75 14.00 18.19
C ARG A 199 -44.13 12.72 17.62
N ARG A 200 -44.95 11.70 17.39
CA ARG A 200 -44.49 10.37 16.97
C ARG A 200 -43.72 10.41 15.64
N ARG A 201 -44.28 11.03 14.61
CA ARG A 201 -43.61 11.20 13.32
C ARG A 201 -42.33 12.05 13.42
N THR A 202 -42.32 13.01 14.34
CA THR A 202 -41.14 13.87 14.56
C THR A 202 -39.98 13.08 15.15
N SER A 203 -40.22 12.19 16.12
CA SER A 203 -39.14 11.35 16.67
C SER A 203 -38.58 10.40 15.62
N GLU A 204 -39.44 9.75 14.83
CA GLU A 204 -39.03 8.88 13.72
C GLU A 204 -38.14 9.65 12.72
N LEU A 205 -38.54 10.87 12.35
CA LEU A 205 -37.77 11.71 11.43
C LEU A 205 -36.44 12.17 12.04
N ILE A 206 -36.38 12.48 13.33
CA ILE A 206 -35.13 12.90 14.01
C ILE A 206 -34.03 11.85 13.84
N LYS A 207 -34.37 10.55 13.87
CA LYS A 207 -33.42 9.46 13.64
C LYS A 207 -32.80 9.53 12.25
N TYR A 208 -33.62 9.63 11.21
CA TYR A 208 -33.15 9.73 9.83
C TYR A 208 -32.37 11.02 9.57
N ALA A 209 -32.87 12.15 10.06
CA ALA A 209 -32.18 13.44 9.94
C ALA A 209 -30.78 13.40 10.58
N ALA A 210 -30.65 12.81 11.77
CA ALA A 210 -29.36 12.65 12.44
C ALA A 210 -28.41 11.74 11.64
N ASN A 211 -28.87 10.55 11.25
CA ASN A 211 -28.02 9.60 10.51
C ASN A 211 -27.59 10.17 9.14
N ALA A 212 -28.50 10.82 8.41
CA ALA A 212 -28.20 11.46 7.12
C ALA A 212 -27.17 12.59 7.27
N PHE A 213 -27.31 13.43 8.30
CA PHE A 213 -26.35 14.50 8.56
C PHE A 213 -24.95 13.96 8.93
N LEU A 214 -24.88 12.89 9.73
CA LEU A 214 -23.62 12.25 10.07
C LEU A 214 -22.93 11.66 8.83
N ALA A 215 -23.68 11.01 7.93
CA ALA A 215 -23.16 10.52 6.66
C ALA A 215 -22.67 11.67 5.75
N MET A 216 -23.38 12.79 5.74
CA MET A 216 -22.96 13.99 5.02
C MET A 216 -21.64 14.56 5.55
N LYS A 217 -21.42 14.58 6.87
CA LYS A 217 -20.14 15.05 7.45
C LYS A 217 -18.95 14.23 6.98
N ILE A 218 -19.09 12.90 6.94
CA ILE A 218 -18.04 11.99 6.44
C ILE A 218 -17.77 12.25 4.96
N THR A 219 -18.83 12.35 4.15
CA THR A 219 -18.71 12.63 2.72
C THR A 219 -18.02 13.97 2.49
N TYR A 220 -18.46 15.01 3.20
CA TYR A 220 -17.90 16.35 3.10
C TYR A 220 -16.42 16.41 3.42
N ILE A 221 -15.96 15.77 4.50
CA ILE A 221 -14.53 15.83 4.85
C ILE A 221 -13.66 15.05 3.87
N ASN A 222 -14.18 13.98 3.25
CA ASN A 222 -13.49 13.27 2.18
C ASN A 222 -13.35 14.13 0.91
N GLU A 223 -14.40 14.87 0.52
CA GLU A 223 -14.31 15.84 -0.58
C GLU A 223 -13.31 16.97 -0.27
N MET A 224 -13.24 17.42 0.99
CA MET A 224 -12.21 18.37 1.41
C MET A 224 -10.82 17.74 1.37
N ALA A 225 -10.67 16.44 1.62
CA ALA A 225 -9.40 15.72 1.47
C ALA A 225 -8.91 15.80 0.02
N ASP A 226 -9.78 15.49 -0.94
CA ASP A 226 -9.47 15.56 -2.36
C ASP A 226 -9.08 16.98 -2.78
N LEU A 227 -9.78 18.01 -2.28
CA LEU A 227 -9.42 19.40 -2.52
C LEU A 227 -8.06 19.75 -1.89
N CYS A 228 -7.79 19.29 -0.67
CA CYS A 228 -6.53 19.50 0.04
C CYS A 228 -5.33 18.97 -0.76
N GLU A 229 -5.46 17.81 -1.42
CA GLU A 229 -4.43 17.24 -2.29
C GLU A 229 -4.08 18.16 -3.49
N HIS A 230 -5.07 18.85 -4.06
CA HIS A 230 -4.87 19.74 -5.20
C HIS A 230 -4.23 21.08 -4.81
N VAL A 231 -4.49 21.57 -3.61
CA VAL A 231 -4.00 22.88 -3.13
C VAL A 231 -2.78 22.79 -2.22
N GLY A 232 -2.37 21.57 -1.83
CA GLY A 232 -1.25 21.33 -0.93
C GLY A 232 -1.56 21.61 0.56
N ALA A 233 -2.82 21.43 0.97
CA ALA A 233 -3.25 21.54 2.37
C ALA A 233 -3.31 20.16 3.05
N ASP A 234 -3.30 20.13 4.38
CA ASP A 234 -3.46 18.89 5.16
C ASP A 234 -4.91 18.75 5.65
N VAL A 235 -5.58 17.67 5.24
CA VAL A 235 -6.97 17.42 5.60
C VAL A 235 -7.18 17.20 7.11
N GLN A 236 -6.20 16.65 7.82
CA GLN A 236 -6.28 16.46 9.27
C GLN A 236 -6.19 17.81 9.99
N GLU A 237 -5.37 18.74 9.49
CA GLU A 237 -5.34 20.11 10.01
C GLU A 237 -6.64 20.86 9.72
N VAL A 238 -7.19 20.71 8.52
CA VAL A 238 -8.50 21.28 8.14
C VAL A 238 -9.61 20.70 9.02
N ALA A 239 -9.67 19.37 9.15
CA ALA A 239 -10.63 18.67 10.00
C ALA A 239 -10.56 19.14 11.45
N ARG A 240 -9.34 19.29 12.00
CA ARG A 240 -9.12 19.86 13.33
C ARG A 240 -9.58 21.31 13.40
N GLY A 241 -9.20 22.14 12.43
CA GLY A 241 -9.56 23.56 12.37
C GLY A 241 -11.06 23.79 12.38
N ILE A 242 -11.81 23.11 11.50
CA ILE A 242 -13.28 23.22 11.46
C ILE A 242 -13.95 22.48 12.63
N GLY A 243 -13.34 21.40 13.13
CA GLY A 243 -13.86 20.59 14.22
C GLY A 243 -13.81 21.27 15.59
N LEU A 244 -12.95 22.29 15.76
CA LEU A 244 -12.91 23.17 16.93
C LEU A 244 -14.13 24.10 17.02
N ASP A 245 -14.85 24.31 15.92
CA ASP A 245 -16.14 25.01 15.94
C ASP A 245 -17.21 24.09 16.54
N ASN A 246 -17.71 24.44 17.72
CA ASN A 246 -18.74 23.67 18.42
C ASN A 246 -20.04 23.46 17.62
N ARG A 247 -20.31 24.28 16.59
CA ARG A 247 -21.46 24.10 15.70
C ARG A 247 -21.28 22.92 14.74
N ILE A 248 -20.03 22.56 14.44
CA ILE A 248 -19.66 21.44 13.56
C ILE A 248 -19.28 20.22 14.42
N GLY A 249 -18.35 20.43 15.35
CA GLY A 249 -17.78 19.41 16.23
C GLY A 249 -16.81 18.45 15.52
N ALA A 250 -15.82 17.96 16.26
CA ALA A 250 -14.73 17.12 15.74
C ALA A 250 -15.14 15.69 15.33
N LYS A 251 -16.25 15.16 15.86
CA LYS A 251 -16.69 13.79 15.55
C LYS A 251 -17.12 13.67 14.08
N PHE A 252 -16.78 12.56 13.43
CA PHE A 252 -17.11 12.25 12.03
C PHE A 252 -16.48 13.22 10.99
N LEU A 253 -15.31 13.79 11.33
CA LEU A 253 -14.46 14.59 10.44
C LEU A 253 -13.10 13.93 10.17
N HIS A 254 -12.99 12.61 10.29
CA HIS A 254 -11.77 11.90 9.91
C HIS A 254 -11.88 11.49 8.45
N ALA A 255 -11.15 12.18 7.57
CA ALA A 255 -10.90 11.64 6.24
C ALA A 255 -10.10 10.33 6.40
N GLY A 256 -10.36 9.33 5.54
CA GLY A 256 -9.55 8.09 5.49
C GLY A 256 -8.05 8.42 5.40
N PRO A 257 -7.13 7.52 5.79
CA PRO A 257 -5.74 7.88 6.07
C PRO A 257 -5.08 8.51 4.85
N GLY A 258 -5.01 9.84 4.82
CA GLY A 258 -4.26 10.59 3.83
C GLY A 258 -2.78 10.38 4.10
N TYR A 259 -2.01 10.06 3.06
CA TYR A 259 -0.57 9.88 3.23
C TYR A 259 0.11 11.26 3.38
N ALA A 260 0.51 11.61 4.60
CA ALA A 260 1.13 12.90 4.93
C ALA A 260 2.66 12.94 4.72
N GLY A 261 3.22 11.94 4.03
CA GLY A 261 4.66 11.73 3.91
C GLY A 261 5.20 10.70 4.91
N PRO A 262 6.49 10.35 4.81
CA PRO A 262 7.11 9.40 5.72
C PRO A 262 7.13 9.95 7.16
N PRO A 263 7.17 9.07 8.17
CA PRO A 263 7.34 9.51 9.55
C PRO A 263 8.59 10.39 9.68
N GLN A 264 8.49 11.46 10.49
CA GLN A 264 9.67 12.22 10.86
C GLN A 264 10.62 11.28 11.56
N LEU A 265 11.77 11.05 10.94
CA LEU A 265 12.86 10.34 11.58
C LEU A 265 13.23 11.13 12.84
N ALA A 266 13.26 10.47 13.99
CA ALA A 266 13.84 10.99 15.22
C ALA A 266 15.38 11.06 15.08
N THR A 267 15.86 11.55 13.95
CA THR A 267 17.27 11.73 13.68
C THR A 267 17.69 13.05 14.29
N ASP A 268 18.30 12.96 15.47
CA ASP A 268 19.40 13.83 15.91
C ASP A 268 20.63 13.73 14.97
N ALA A 269 20.44 13.32 13.71
CA ALA A 269 21.46 13.43 12.68
C ALA A 269 21.63 14.92 12.44
N GLY A 270 22.62 15.51 13.10
CA GLY A 270 22.93 16.92 12.96
C GLY A 270 23.18 17.30 11.51
N ASN A 271 23.40 18.58 11.25
CA ASN A 271 23.58 19.12 9.90
C ASN A 271 24.84 18.60 9.16
N ALA A 272 25.56 17.62 9.70
CA ALA A 272 26.78 17.04 9.16
C ALA A 272 26.91 15.55 9.52
N PHE A 273 27.61 14.80 8.66
CA PHE A 273 27.98 13.40 8.92
C PHE A 273 28.98 13.31 10.08
N VAL A 274 28.81 12.31 10.94
CA VAL A 274 29.59 12.10 12.17
C VAL A 274 31.03 11.69 11.86
N ARG A 275 31.26 10.97 10.76
CA ARG A 275 32.58 10.46 10.34
C ARG A 275 33.19 11.24 9.18
N ALA A 276 32.67 12.42 8.85
CA ALA A 276 33.28 13.29 7.85
C ALA A 276 34.64 13.82 8.35
N GLY A 277 35.69 13.60 7.54
CA GLY A 277 37.03 14.16 7.77
C GLY A 277 37.19 15.58 7.20
N PRO A 278 38.35 16.23 7.43
CA PRO A 278 38.64 17.59 6.93
C PRO A 278 38.66 17.72 5.41
N GLU A 279 38.76 16.60 4.69
CA GLU A 279 38.69 16.53 3.23
C GLU A 279 37.28 16.70 2.64
N ILE A 280 36.26 16.67 3.50
CA ILE A 280 34.86 16.67 3.11
C ILE A 280 34.31 18.10 3.16
N ASP A 281 33.67 18.53 2.06
CA ASP A 281 33.02 19.82 1.95
C ASP A 281 31.51 19.67 2.17
N PRO A 282 30.88 20.50 3.04
CA PRO A 282 29.43 20.51 3.24
C PRO A 282 28.64 20.99 2.02
N LEU A 283 29.30 21.50 0.97
CA LEU A 283 28.65 21.85 -0.29
C LEU A 283 27.91 20.65 -0.91
N ALA A 284 26.81 20.95 -1.60
CA ALA A 284 26.03 19.95 -2.30
C ALA A 284 26.82 19.35 -3.48
N PRO A 285 26.85 18.01 -3.63
CA PRO A 285 27.54 17.35 -4.72
C PRO A 285 26.80 17.52 -6.05
N ILE A 286 27.57 17.42 -7.14
CA ILE A 286 27.04 17.33 -8.51
C ILE A 286 26.18 16.07 -8.62
N ALA A 287 24.90 16.22 -8.94
CA ALA A 287 23.94 15.11 -8.95
C ALA A 287 24.12 14.14 -10.13
N GLY A 288 24.55 14.66 -11.29
CA GLY A 288 24.69 13.90 -12.54
C GLY A 288 26.00 13.12 -12.62
N ASP A 289 26.79 13.38 -13.67
CA ASP A 289 27.93 12.57 -14.11
C ASP A 289 29.17 12.75 -13.22
N TRP A 290 29.09 12.35 -11.95
CA TRP A 290 30.17 12.56 -10.97
C TRP A 290 31.52 11.97 -11.42
N TRP A 291 31.52 10.91 -12.24
CA TRP A 291 32.73 10.27 -12.76
C TRP A 291 33.58 11.22 -13.62
N THR A 292 33.02 12.29 -14.19
CA THR A 292 33.80 13.28 -14.94
C THR A 292 34.83 13.99 -14.07
N LEU A 293 34.63 14.02 -12.75
CA LEU A 293 35.57 14.59 -11.78
C LEU A 293 36.88 13.80 -11.68
N LEU A 294 36.91 12.56 -12.17
CA LEU A 294 38.11 11.74 -12.28
C LEU A 294 39.02 12.15 -13.45
N GLY A 295 38.52 12.99 -14.36
CA GLY A 295 39.32 13.55 -15.46
C GLY A 295 39.72 12.54 -16.54
N ASP A 296 39.05 11.38 -16.62
CA ASP A 296 39.40 10.32 -17.57
C ASP A 296 38.36 10.22 -18.71
N PRO A 297 38.74 10.52 -19.97
CA PRO A 297 37.82 10.49 -21.10
C PRO A 297 37.37 9.07 -21.49
N VAL A 298 38.19 8.05 -21.25
CA VAL A 298 37.82 6.65 -21.53
C VAL A 298 36.76 6.20 -20.55
N LEU A 299 36.91 6.57 -19.26
CA LEU A 299 35.86 6.30 -18.26
C LEU A 299 34.54 7.00 -18.64
N ASN A 300 34.59 8.27 -19.06
CA ASN A 300 33.40 8.99 -19.49
C ASN A 300 32.68 8.30 -20.67
N GLU A 301 33.45 7.76 -21.62
CA GLU A 301 32.91 7.00 -22.75
C GLU A 301 32.26 5.69 -22.30
N LEU A 302 32.91 4.94 -21.40
CA LEU A 302 32.36 3.70 -20.84
C LEU A 302 31.05 3.93 -20.09
N GLU A 303 30.98 4.97 -19.27
CA GLU A 303 29.76 5.34 -18.53
C GLU A 303 28.62 5.71 -19.47
N ALA A 304 28.91 6.51 -20.51
CA ALA A 304 27.93 6.86 -21.53
C ALA A 304 27.41 5.61 -22.27
N ARG A 305 28.29 4.69 -22.65
CA ARG A 305 27.92 3.41 -23.28
C ARG A 305 27.08 2.55 -22.32
N ALA A 306 27.46 2.44 -21.06
CA ALA A 306 26.72 1.66 -20.07
C ALA A 306 25.31 2.19 -19.81
N LEU A 307 25.16 3.50 -19.59
CA LEU A 307 23.85 4.11 -19.37
C LEU A 307 22.92 4.02 -20.59
N ALA A 308 23.49 3.94 -21.81
CA ALA A 308 22.74 3.81 -23.06
C ALA A 308 22.44 2.35 -23.45
N GLY A 309 23.41 1.44 -23.26
CA GLY A 309 23.42 0.09 -23.83
C GLY A 309 23.15 -1.05 -22.84
N ASN A 310 23.23 -0.81 -21.52
CA ASN A 310 23.10 -1.88 -20.54
C ASN A 310 21.69 -2.53 -20.56
N PRO A 311 21.59 -3.87 -20.73
CA PRO A 311 20.30 -4.57 -20.75
C PRO A 311 19.49 -4.44 -19.45
N GLY A 312 20.16 -4.29 -18.30
CA GLY A 312 19.53 -4.05 -17.01
C GLY A 312 18.80 -2.69 -16.95
N VAL A 313 19.40 -1.65 -17.53
CA VAL A 313 18.76 -0.32 -17.68
C VAL A 313 17.56 -0.39 -18.64
N ALA A 314 17.69 -1.13 -19.75
CA ALA A 314 16.59 -1.37 -20.68
C ALA A 314 15.41 -2.10 -19.99
N ALA A 315 15.71 -3.13 -19.19
CA ALA A 315 14.72 -3.85 -18.40
C ALA A 315 14.05 -2.95 -17.35
N ALA A 316 14.81 -2.08 -16.68
CA ALA A 316 14.26 -1.10 -15.74
C ALA A 316 13.31 -0.11 -16.42
N ARG A 317 13.65 0.38 -17.62
CA ARG A 317 12.78 1.24 -18.43
C ARG A 317 11.48 0.52 -18.82
N ALA A 318 11.55 -0.76 -19.21
CA ALA A 318 10.38 -1.56 -19.52
C ALA A 318 9.46 -1.74 -18.30
N ARG A 319 10.02 -1.93 -17.09
CA ARG A 319 9.25 -2.00 -15.84
C ARG A 319 8.53 -0.68 -15.52
N ILE A 320 9.13 0.48 -15.81
CA ILE A 320 8.44 1.77 -15.68
C ILE A 320 7.22 1.83 -16.60
N GLU A 321 7.38 1.46 -17.87
CA GLU A 321 6.27 1.46 -18.83
C GLU A 321 5.17 0.46 -18.44
N GLN A 322 5.54 -0.71 -17.93
CA GLN A 322 4.60 -1.68 -17.34
C GLN A 322 3.84 -1.06 -16.16
N ALA A 323 4.52 -0.38 -15.24
CA ALA A 323 3.89 0.25 -14.09
C ALA A 323 2.97 1.41 -14.51
N ARG A 324 3.36 2.23 -15.49
CA ARG A 324 2.50 3.29 -16.07
C ARG A 324 1.27 2.70 -16.76
N ALA A 325 1.43 1.58 -17.46
CA ALA A 325 0.30 0.87 -18.06
C ALA A 325 -0.68 0.37 -16.99
N ALA A 326 -0.19 -0.14 -15.86
CA ALA A 326 -1.02 -0.53 -14.72
C ALA A 326 -1.80 0.66 -14.14
N VAL A 327 -1.18 1.84 -14.01
CA VAL A 327 -1.89 3.07 -13.60
C VAL A 327 -3.00 3.44 -14.60
N ARG A 328 -2.73 3.39 -15.91
CA ARG A 328 -3.74 3.66 -16.94
C ARG A 328 -4.89 2.65 -16.89
N GLN A 329 -4.59 1.38 -16.63
CA GLN A 329 -5.58 0.32 -16.47
C GLN A 329 -6.49 0.62 -15.27
N GLU A 330 -5.94 0.94 -14.10
CA GLU A 330 -6.78 1.27 -12.93
C GLU A 330 -7.57 2.58 -13.10
N ARG A 331 -7.03 3.56 -13.83
CA ARG A 331 -7.80 4.75 -14.21
C ARG A 331 -8.96 4.41 -15.15
N ALA A 332 -8.74 3.51 -16.10
CA ALA A 332 -9.80 3.03 -17.00
C ALA A 332 -10.88 2.24 -16.24
N ASN A 333 -10.52 1.48 -15.21
CA ASN A 333 -11.48 0.77 -14.35
C ASN A 333 -12.49 1.70 -13.63
N ARG A 334 -12.20 3.01 -13.53
CA ARG A 334 -13.13 4.01 -12.99
C ARG A 334 -14.19 4.49 -13.99
N LEU A 335 -14.00 4.21 -15.27
CA LEU A 335 -14.90 4.62 -16.34
C LEU A 335 -15.87 3.49 -16.70
N PRO A 336 -17.01 3.79 -17.34
CA PRO A 336 -17.89 2.78 -17.89
C PRO A 336 -17.17 1.91 -18.91
N ALA A 337 -17.21 0.59 -18.73
CA ALA A 337 -16.75 -0.38 -19.73
C ALA A 337 -17.91 -0.73 -20.65
N VAL A 338 -17.74 -0.53 -21.96
CA VAL A 338 -18.73 -0.89 -22.98
C VAL A 338 -18.17 -2.02 -23.84
N ALA A 339 -18.92 -3.11 -23.98
CA ALA A 339 -18.56 -4.23 -24.84
C ALA A 339 -19.73 -4.62 -25.76
N ALA A 340 -19.41 -5.19 -26.92
CA ALA A 340 -20.40 -5.84 -27.75
C ALA A 340 -20.70 -7.23 -27.18
N GLN A 341 -21.97 -7.55 -27.02
CA GLN A 341 -22.41 -8.84 -26.49
C GLN A 341 -23.55 -9.40 -27.35
N ALA A 342 -23.44 -10.69 -27.67
CA ALA A 342 -24.55 -11.48 -28.20
C ALA A 342 -24.95 -12.48 -27.11
N THR A 343 -26.22 -12.46 -26.71
CA THR A 343 -26.77 -13.30 -25.66
C THR A 343 -27.96 -14.07 -26.21
N ALA A 344 -27.94 -15.38 -26.04
CA ALA A 344 -29.09 -16.25 -26.28
C ALA A 344 -29.39 -16.99 -24.97
N VAL A 345 -30.51 -16.66 -24.34
CA VAL A 345 -31.02 -17.35 -23.15
C VAL A 345 -32.14 -18.26 -23.59
N GLN A 346 -32.02 -19.55 -23.26
CA GLN A 346 -33.10 -20.50 -23.39
C GLN A 346 -33.35 -21.11 -22.01
N ALA A 347 -34.52 -20.84 -21.45
CA ALA A 347 -34.90 -21.29 -20.13
C ALA A 347 -36.28 -21.94 -20.19
N ASN A 348 -36.42 -23.11 -19.58
CA ASN A 348 -37.73 -23.72 -19.35
C ASN A 348 -38.13 -23.36 -17.92
N ILE A 349 -39.20 -22.58 -17.74
CA ILE A 349 -39.64 -22.08 -16.44
C ILE A 349 -41.04 -22.66 -16.16
N PRO A 350 -41.15 -23.76 -15.41
CA PRO A 350 -42.44 -24.37 -15.11
C PRO A 350 -43.33 -23.41 -14.29
N GLY A 351 -44.56 -23.17 -14.74
CA GLY A 351 -45.60 -22.44 -14.00
C GLY A 351 -45.55 -20.91 -14.09
N LEU A 352 -44.87 -20.34 -15.08
CA LEU A 352 -44.86 -18.90 -15.36
C LEU A 352 -45.69 -18.61 -16.63
N ASP A 353 -46.97 -18.27 -16.48
CA ASP A 353 -47.84 -17.85 -17.60
C ASP A 353 -47.41 -16.46 -18.10
N ILE A 354 -46.45 -16.43 -19.02
CA ILE A 354 -46.01 -15.22 -19.71
C ILE A 354 -46.88 -15.05 -20.96
N GLY A 355 -48.16 -14.75 -20.72
CA GLY A 355 -49.04 -14.02 -21.62
C GLY A 355 -48.95 -14.40 -23.10
N SER A 356 -49.37 -15.62 -23.44
CA SER A 356 -49.86 -15.91 -24.81
C SER A 356 -51.24 -16.57 -24.83
N GLY A 357 -51.95 -16.59 -23.69
CA GLY A 357 -53.35 -17.00 -23.61
C GLY A 357 -54.33 -15.87 -23.98
N PRO A 358 -55.42 -16.14 -24.73
CA PRO A 358 -56.46 -15.14 -25.00
C PRO A 358 -57.11 -14.68 -23.68
N PRO A 359 -57.63 -13.43 -23.60
CA PRO A 359 -58.15 -12.87 -22.37
C PRO A 359 -59.24 -13.77 -21.74
N PRO A 360 -59.35 -13.79 -20.40
CA PRO A 360 -60.26 -14.72 -19.72
C PRO A 360 -61.71 -14.39 -20.11
N GLY A 361 -62.38 -15.34 -20.77
CA GLY A 361 -63.80 -15.22 -21.17
C GLY A 361 -64.15 -15.67 -22.58
N SER A 362 -63.20 -16.13 -23.40
CA SER A 362 -63.52 -16.71 -24.72
C SER A 362 -64.06 -18.15 -24.56
N PRO A 363 -65.33 -18.44 -24.89
CA PRO A 363 -65.89 -19.78 -24.71
C PRO A 363 -65.44 -20.67 -25.87
N GLY A 364 -64.56 -21.64 -25.60
CA GLY A 364 -64.26 -22.72 -26.57
C GLY A 364 -62.85 -23.31 -26.61
N ALA A 365 -61.90 -22.93 -25.75
CA ALA A 365 -60.58 -23.57 -25.75
C ALA A 365 -60.59 -24.90 -24.95
N PRO A 366 -60.12 -26.02 -25.51
CA PRO A 366 -59.96 -27.28 -24.77
C PRO A 366 -58.91 -27.12 -23.67
N ALA A 367 -59.16 -27.74 -22.52
CA ALA A 367 -58.16 -27.95 -21.49
C ALA A 367 -57.43 -29.25 -21.81
N ASP A 368 -56.29 -29.17 -22.48
CA ASP A 368 -55.26 -30.21 -22.57
C ASP A 368 -54.07 -29.64 -23.34
N ASP A 369 -53.08 -29.11 -22.62
CA ASP A 369 -51.66 -29.27 -22.91
C ASP A 369 -50.89 -28.69 -21.71
N GLU A 370 -50.04 -29.50 -21.07
CA GLU A 370 -48.98 -28.99 -20.20
C GLU A 370 -47.98 -28.25 -21.10
N GLU A 371 -48.29 -27.00 -21.47
CA GLU A 371 -47.36 -26.14 -22.20
C GLU A 371 -46.12 -25.92 -21.34
N GLN A 372 -45.02 -26.54 -21.74
CA GLN A 372 -43.69 -26.16 -21.27
C GLN A 372 -43.42 -24.75 -21.77
N ASP A 373 -43.67 -23.76 -20.92
CA ASP A 373 -43.33 -22.37 -21.19
C ASP A 373 -41.81 -22.20 -21.27
N SER A 374 -41.28 -22.40 -22.48
CA SER A 374 -39.88 -22.15 -22.82
C SER A 374 -39.72 -20.69 -23.21
N VAL A 375 -38.96 -19.95 -22.42
CA VAL A 375 -38.60 -18.57 -22.70
C VAL A 375 -37.27 -18.55 -23.46
N SER A 376 -37.33 -18.05 -24.68
CA SER A 376 -36.16 -17.78 -25.52
C SER A 376 -35.95 -16.28 -25.57
N VAL A 377 -34.74 -15.80 -25.32
CA VAL A 377 -34.37 -14.39 -25.43
C VAL A 377 -33.08 -14.28 -26.22
N TYR A 378 -33.14 -13.60 -27.35
CA TYR A 378 -31.98 -13.26 -28.17
C TYR A 378 -31.71 -11.76 -28.03
N ASN A 379 -30.45 -11.37 -27.81
CA ASN A 379 -30.03 -9.98 -27.76
C ASN A 379 -28.66 -9.84 -28.43
N LEU A 380 -28.56 -8.93 -29.39
CA LEU A 380 -27.32 -8.49 -30.00
C LEU A 380 -27.17 -6.98 -29.77
N GLY A 381 -26.16 -6.58 -29.01
CA GLY A 381 -26.02 -5.17 -28.65
C GLY A 381 -24.75 -4.83 -27.91
N LEU A 382 -24.79 -3.67 -27.27
CA LEU A 382 -23.77 -3.16 -26.39
C LEU A 382 -24.20 -3.34 -24.94
N ASN A 383 -23.33 -3.96 -24.13
CA ASN A 383 -23.44 -3.93 -22.68
C ASN A 383 -22.51 -2.84 -22.14
N ALA A 384 -22.98 -2.10 -21.14
CA ALA A 384 -22.21 -1.12 -20.41
C ALA A 384 -22.20 -1.53 -18.94
N ASN A 385 -21.04 -1.56 -18.30
CA ASN A 385 -20.92 -1.80 -16.87
C ASN A 385 -20.08 -0.71 -16.23
N TRP A 386 -20.58 -0.12 -15.14
CA TRP A 386 -19.88 0.95 -14.44
C TRP A 386 -20.09 0.85 -12.93
N GLU A 387 -19.00 0.85 -12.16
CA GLU A 387 -19.05 0.98 -10.70
C GLU A 387 -18.83 2.45 -10.34
N ILE A 388 -19.80 3.05 -9.63
CA ILE A 388 -19.63 4.40 -9.10
C ILE A 388 -18.78 4.30 -7.83
N ASP A 389 -17.69 5.06 -7.81
CA ASP A 389 -16.73 5.09 -6.71
C ASP A 389 -17.21 5.93 -5.52
N PHE A 390 -18.36 5.56 -4.95
CA PHE A 390 -19.02 6.28 -3.86
C PHE A 390 -18.17 6.36 -2.58
N ALA A 391 -17.40 5.32 -2.28
CA ALA A 391 -16.58 5.22 -1.07
C ALA A 391 -15.10 5.52 -1.30
N GLY A 392 -14.72 5.95 -2.52
CA GLY A 392 -13.34 6.29 -2.88
C GLY A 392 -12.37 5.10 -2.99
N GLY A 393 -12.86 3.86 -2.99
CA GLY A 393 -12.02 2.66 -3.05
C GLY A 393 -11.26 2.52 -4.38
N GLN A 394 -11.86 2.93 -5.51
CA GLN A 394 -11.18 2.91 -6.81
C GLN A 394 -10.16 4.08 -6.91
N ALA A 395 -10.49 5.26 -6.39
CA ALA A 395 -9.57 6.39 -6.30
C ALA A 395 -8.31 6.02 -5.47
N ARG A 396 -8.49 5.44 -4.28
CA ARG A 396 -7.39 4.95 -3.43
C ARG A 396 -6.59 3.82 -4.09
N ARG A 397 -7.22 2.99 -4.92
CA ARG A 397 -6.51 1.96 -5.72
C ARG A 397 -5.62 2.60 -6.78
N VAL A 398 -6.11 3.63 -7.48
CA VAL A 398 -5.30 4.41 -8.43
C VAL A 398 -4.15 5.09 -7.71
N GLU A 399 -4.38 5.68 -6.54
CA GLU A 399 -3.34 6.28 -5.71
C GLU A 399 -2.25 5.25 -5.35
N ALA A 400 -2.65 4.06 -4.86
CA ALA A 400 -1.71 3.00 -4.49
C ALA A 400 -0.85 2.54 -5.68
N ILE A 401 -1.47 2.30 -6.84
CA ILE A 401 -0.74 1.86 -8.04
C ILE A 401 0.12 2.98 -8.64
N ASN A 402 -0.32 4.23 -8.52
CA ASN A 402 0.49 5.39 -8.93
C ASN A 402 1.73 5.57 -8.04
N ALA A 403 1.59 5.38 -6.72
CA ALA A 403 2.72 5.36 -5.80
C ALA A 403 3.67 4.20 -6.11
N GLN A 404 3.16 2.99 -6.39
CA GLN A 404 3.99 1.85 -6.82
C GLN A 404 4.71 2.10 -8.17
N ALA A 405 4.08 2.83 -9.09
CA ALA A 405 4.72 3.25 -10.33
C ALA A 405 5.85 4.27 -10.09
N ALA A 406 5.65 5.21 -9.16
CA ALA A 406 6.70 6.13 -8.74
C ALA A 406 7.88 5.40 -8.06
N ALA A 407 7.61 4.37 -7.25
CA ALA A 407 8.65 3.50 -6.70
C ALA A 407 9.44 2.77 -7.80
N SER A 408 8.76 2.34 -8.87
CA SER A 408 9.41 1.70 -10.02
C SER A 408 10.35 2.64 -10.78
N VAL A 409 10.01 3.94 -10.85
CA VAL A 409 10.91 4.97 -11.40
C VAL A 409 12.14 5.14 -10.51
N ALA A 410 11.96 5.27 -9.20
CA ALA A 410 13.06 5.41 -8.25
C ALA A 410 13.98 4.18 -8.23
N ASN A 411 13.44 2.96 -8.34
CA ASN A 411 14.25 1.74 -8.49
C ASN A 411 15.08 1.73 -9.79
N ALA A 412 14.56 2.32 -10.88
CA ALA A 412 15.33 2.44 -12.12
C ALA A 412 16.44 3.49 -12.02
N GLU A 413 16.22 4.56 -11.25
CA GLU A 413 17.26 5.53 -10.91
C GLU A 413 18.35 4.88 -10.03
N ASP A 414 17.96 4.08 -9.04
CA ASP A 414 18.91 3.32 -8.20
C ASP A 414 19.77 2.35 -9.03
N ALA A 415 19.16 1.65 -9.99
CA ALA A 415 19.89 0.76 -10.89
C ALA A 415 20.97 1.49 -11.69
N LYS A 416 20.74 2.76 -12.08
CA LYS A 416 21.75 3.59 -12.76
C LYS A 416 22.88 3.99 -11.82
N VAL A 417 22.57 4.37 -10.58
CA VAL A 417 23.56 4.66 -9.54
C VAL A 417 24.47 3.46 -9.30
N GLN A 418 23.89 2.25 -9.21
CA GLN A 418 24.63 1.01 -9.03
C GLN A 418 25.52 0.70 -10.24
N LEU A 419 24.97 0.80 -11.46
CA LEU A 419 25.69 0.55 -12.69
C LEU A 419 26.91 1.47 -12.85
N ALA A 420 26.75 2.78 -12.66
CA ALA A 420 27.85 3.73 -12.77
C ALA A 420 28.96 3.43 -11.75
N ALA A 421 28.59 3.14 -10.50
CA ALA A 421 29.57 2.76 -9.49
C ALA A 421 30.31 1.45 -9.84
N GLU A 422 29.65 0.49 -10.49
CA GLU A 422 30.25 -0.78 -10.92
C GLU A 422 31.19 -0.60 -12.12
N VAL A 423 30.81 0.21 -13.11
CA VAL A 423 31.65 0.58 -14.27
C VAL A 423 32.93 1.26 -13.79
N ALA A 424 32.81 2.31 -12.97
CA ALA A 424 33.97 3.02 -12.45
C ALA A 424 34.90 2.12 -11.61
N ARG A 425 34.36 1.21 -10.78
CA ARG A 425 35.17 0.26 -9.99
C ARG A 425 35.89 -0.75 -10.86
N ALA A 426 35.20 -1.33 -11.85
CA ALA A 426 35.80 -2.27 -12.79
C ALA A 426 36.92 -1.59 -13.60
N TYR A 427 36.70 -0.33 -13.99
CA TYR A 427 37.71 0.47 -14.69
C TYR A 427 38.94 0.78 -13.82
N VAL A 428 38.76 1.18 -12.55
CA VAL A 428 39.87 1.39 -11.62
C VAL A 428 40.63 0.07 -11.38
N GLY A 429 39.93 -1.06 -11.27
CA GLY A 429 40.53 -2.39 -11.17
C GLY A 429 41.36 -2.76 -12.39
N LEU A 430 40.85 -2.48 -13.60
CA LEU A 430 41.59 -2.65 -14.84
C LEU A 430 42.90 -1.84 -14.85
N ARG A 431 42.84 -0.55 -14.49
CA ARG A 431 44.04 0.32 -14.48
C ARG A 431 45.07 -0.13 -13.46
N GLU A 432 44.65 -0.59 -12.29
CA GLU A 432 45.55 -1.16 -11.29
C GLU A 432 46.20 -2.47 -11.79
N ALA A 433 45.43 -3.37 -12.41
CA ALA A 433 45.95 -4.61 -12.97
C ALA A 433 46.96 -4.37 -14.12
N GLN A 434 46.68 -3.37 -14.98
CA GLN A 434 47.61 -2.94 -16.04
C GLN A 434 48.92 -2.40 -15.47
N GLY A 435 48.87 -1.53 -14.46
CA GLY A 435 50.07 -1.02 -13.78
C GLY A 435 50.85 -2.12 -13.06
N ARG A 436 50.14 -3.06 -12.40
CA ARG A 436 50.77 -4.23 -11.77
C ARG A 436 51.50 -5.10 -12.80
N LEU A 437 50.88 -5.38 -13.95
CA LEU A 437 51.52 -6.15 -15.03
C LEU A 437 52.82 -5.49 -15.50
N GLU A 438 52.81 -4.17 -15.71
CA GLU A 438 54.01 -3.44 -16.11
C GLU A 438 55.14 -3.56 -15.09
N LEU A 439 54.84 -3.37 -13.80
CA LEU A 439 55.83 -3.46 -12.73
C LEU A 439 56.43 -4.86 -12.63
N VAL A 440 55.60 -5.92 -12.68
CA VAL A 440 56.08 -7.31 -12.59
C VAL A 440 56.88 -7.69 -13.85
N GLN A 441 56.51 -7.20 -15.04
CA GLN A 441 57.29 -7.41 -16.26
C GLN A 441 58.70 -6.81 -16.14
N ARG A 442 58.81 -5.58 -15.62
CA ARG A 442 60.11 -4.93 -15.36
C ARG A 442 60.92 -5.70 -14.32
N GLU A 443 60.29 -6.19 -13.26
CA GLU A 443 60.96 -7.00 -12.24
C GLU A 443 61.46 -8.35 -12.80
N ARG A 444 60.66 -8.99 -13.65
CA ARG A 444 61.04 -10.22 -14.39
C ARG A 444 62.27 -9.98 -15.26
N ASP A 445 62.33 -8.86 -15.99
CA ASP A 445 63.46 -8.52 -16.85
C ASP A 445 64.75 -8.34 -16.03
N LEU A 446 64.66 -7.70 -14.86
CA LEU A 446 65.79 -7.54 -13.93
C LEU A 446 66.23 -8.88 -13.32
N GLN A 447 65.27 -9.73 -12.94
CA GLN A 447 65.56 -11.04 -12.38
C GLN A 447 66.21 -11.96 -13.41
N GLN A 448 65.84 -11.84 -14.68
CA GLN A 448 66.49 -12.56 -15.76
C GLN A 448 67.96 -12.16 -15.91
N GLN A 449 68.28 -10.86 -15.80
CA GLN A 449 69.67 -10.39 -15.78
C GLN A 449 70.45 -10.91 -14.55
N ILE A 450 69.80 -10.99 -13.39
CA ILE A 450 70.40 -11.58 -12.18
C ILE A 450 70.73 -13.06 -12.40
N LEU A 451 69.79 -13.83 -12.97
CA LEU A 451 69.98 -15.25 -13.24
C LEU A 451 71.14 -15.46 -14.21
N GLU A 452 71.21 -14.70 -15.31
CA GLU A 452 72.30 -14.77 -16.28
C GLU A 452 73.67 -14.50 -15.64
N LEU A 453 73.78 -13.44 -14.82
CA LEU A 453 75.02 -13.11 -14.13
C LEU A 453 75.41 -14.19 -13.10
N THR A 454 74.43 -14.71 -12.36
CA THR A 454 74.61 -15.76 -11.34
C THR A 454 75.09 -17.06 -11.99
N TYR A 455 74.49 -17.42 -13.12
CA TYR A 455 74.87 -18.59 -13.92
C TYR A 455 76.28 -18.46 -14.49
N GLN A 456 76.64 -17.29 -15.06
CA GLN A 456 78.01 -17.04 -15.53
C GLN A 456 79.05 -17.23 -14.42
N ARG A 457 78.81 -16.68 -13.23
CA ARG A 457 79.73 -16.83 -12.08
C ARG A 457 79.84 -18.28 -11.60
N TYR A 458 78.73 -19.04 -11.63
CA TYR A 458 78.75 -20.48 -11.35
C TYR A 458 79.61 -21.24 -12.37
N THR A 459 79.42 -21.01 -13.68
CA THR A 459 80.21 -21.68 -14.73
C THR A 459 81.71 -21.36 -14.67
N GLN A 460 82.07 -20.20 -14.12
CA GLN A 460 83.46 -19.80 -13.86
C GLN A 460 84.02 -20.34 -12.53
N GLY A 461 83.25 -21.12 -11.78
CA GLY A 461 83.66 -21.67 -10.48
C GLY A 461 83.70 -20.66 -9.32
N ALA A 462 83.18 -19.44 -9.54
CA ALA A 462 83.20 -18.35 -8.56
C ALA A 462 81.97 -18.34 -7.63
N LEU A 463 80.99 -19.23 -7.85
CA LEU A 463 79.76 -19.34 -7.06
C LEU A 463 79.29 -20.81 -7.00
N ALA A 464 78.60 -21.19 -5.92
CA ALA A 464 77.93 -22.49 -5.82
C ALA A 464 76.69 -22.56 -6.73
N LEU A 465 76.14 -23.76 -6.95
CA LEU A 465 74.93 -23.97 -7.78
C LEU A 465 73.65 -23.44 -7.11
N PHE A 466 73.57 -23.49 -5.77
CA PHE A 466 72.35 -23.16 -5.02
C PHE A 466 71.75 -21.77 -5.36
N PRO A 467 72.54 -20.66 -5.41
CA PRO A 467 72.03 -19.35 -5.83
C PRO A 467 71.45 -19.28 -7.25
N VAL A 468 71.89 -20.15 -8.17
CA VAL A 468 71.31 -20.24 -9.53
C VAL A 468 69.89 -20.80 -9.43
N GLY A 469 69.69 -21.83 -8.60
CA GLY A 469 68.38 -22.41 -8.32
C GLY A 469 67.41 -21.40 -7.73
N ASP A 470 67.86 -20.63 -6.74
CA ASP A 470 67.05 -19.57 -6.10
C ASP A 470 66.66 -18.48 -7.11
N ALA A 471 67.61 -17.99 -7.90
CA ALA A 471 67.36 -16.97 -8.91
C ALA A 471 66.35 -17.45 -9.98
N ASN A 472 66.44 -18.73 -10.37
CA ASN A 472 65.49 -19.34 -11.30
C ASN A 472 64.10 -19.52 -10.68
N ALA A 473 64.00 -19.94 -9.42
CA ALA A 473 62.73 -20.09 -8.72
C ALA A 473 61.98 -18.74 -8.61
N GLU A 474 62.70 -17.65 -8.30
CA GLU A 474 62.14 -16.31 -8.26
C GLU A 474 61.68 -15.82 -9.66
N LEU A 475 62.42 -16.17 -10.73
CA LEU A 475 61.99 -15.88 -12.11
C LEU A 475 60.69 -16.60 -12.49
N GLU A 476 60.54 -17.88 -12.11
CA GLU A 476 59.32 -18.64 -12.36
C GLU A 476 58.11 -18.09 -11.56
N LEU A 477 58.33 -17.60 -10.33
CA LEU A 477 57.30 -16.91 -9.56
C LEU A 477 56.80 -15.64 -10.27
N LEU A 478 57.71 -14.83 -10.81
CA LEU A 478 57.34 -13.60 -11.54
C LEU A 478 56.58 -13.92 -12.83
N LYS A 479 56.94 -14.99 -13.57
CA LYS A 479 56.17 -15.46 -14.71
C LYS A 479 54.74 -15.85 -14.32
N SER A 480 54.57 -16.52 -13.17
CA SER A 480 53.25 -16.83 -12.63
C SER A 480 52.42 -15.58 -12.34
N GLN A 481 53.03 -14.55 -11.73
CA GLN A 481 52.34 -13.29 -11.42
C GLN A 481 51.97 -12.50 -12.69
N ILE A 482 52.78 -12.57 -13.74
CA ILE A 482 52.45 -11.99 -15.06
C ILE A 482 51.19 -12.65 -15.62
N ALA A 483 51.11 -13.98 -15.58
CA ALA A 483 49.95 -14.72 -16.06
C ALA A 483 48.68 -14.38 -15.25
N GLU A 484 48.80 -14.23 -13.93
CA GLU A 484 47.71 -13.80 -13.05
C GLU A 484 47.23 -12.37 -13.39
N ALA A 485 48.15 -11.41 -13.54
CA ALA A 485 47.80 -10.04 -13.89
C ALA A 485 47.18 -9.92 -15.30
N GLN A 486 47.62 -10.74 -16.26
CA GLN A 486 47.01 -10.81 -17.59
C GLN A 486 45.57 -11.34 -17.52
N ALA A 487 45.35 -12.41 -16.76
CA ALA A 487 44.01 -12.95 -16.56
C ALA A 487 43.07 -11.93 -15.91
N ASP A 488 43.53 -11.19 -14.90
CA ASP A 488 42.75 -10.12 -14.26
C ASP A 488 42.37 -9.00 -15.25
N ILE A 489 43.30 -8.60 -16.12
CA ILE A 489 43.03 -7.60 -17.16
C ILE A 489 41.90 -8.07 -18.10
N ASP A 490 41.97 -9.32 -18.55
CA ASP A 490 40.95 -9.88 -19.45
C ASP A 490 39.58 -9.97 -18.74
N VAL A 491 39.56 -10.40 -17.48
CA VAL A 491 38.33 -10.42 -16.64
C VAL A 491 37.71 -9.03 -16.51
N PHE A 492 38.51 -7.99 -16.25
CA PHE A 492 37.97 -6.63 -16.13
C PHE A 492 37.48 -6.06 -17.46
N LYS A 493 38.16 -6.34 -18.57
CA LYS A 493 37.71 -5.94 -19.92
C LYS A 493 36.36 -6.57 -20.24
N ASP A 494 36.22 -7.87 -20.00
CA ASP A 494 34.96 -8.58 -20.24
C ASP A 494 33.84 -8.12 -19.29
N THR A 495 34.19 -7.80 -18.04
CA THR A 495 33.24 -7.20 -17.08
C THR A 495 32.74 -5.85 -17.60
N LEU A 496 33.63 -4.98 -18.07
CA LEU A 496 33.26 -3.69 -18.65
C LEU A 496 32.44 -3.85 -19.94
N ALA A 497 32.74 -4.84 -20.78
CA ALA A 497 31.94 -5.13 -21.97
C ALA A 497 30.50 -5.51 -21.58
N VAL A 498 30.32 -6.41 -20.61
CA VAL A 498 28.99 -6.80 -20.13
C VAL A 498 28.24 -5.63 -19.48
N LEU A 499 28.93 -4.83 -18.66
CA LEU A 499 28.32 -3.64 -18.03
C LEU A 499 27.91 -2.58 -19.08
N THR A 500 28.63 -2.47 -20.18
CA THR A 500 28.28 -1.59 -21.31
C THR A 500 27.22 -2.15 -22.25
N GLY A 501 26.83 -3.43 -22.07
CA GLY A 501 25.88 -4.12 -22.93
C GLY A 501 26.49 -4.69 -24.22
N GLU A 502 27.81 -4.80 -24.26
CA GLU A 502 28.59 -5.34 -25.38
C GLU A 502 29.07 -6.77 -25.07
N ALA A 503 29.45 -7.52 -26.11
CA ALA A 503 29.99 -8.88 -25.94
C ALA A 503 31.44 -8.85 -25.42
N PRO A 504 31.89 -9.86 -24.66
CA PRO A 504 33.31 -10.05 -24.31
C PRO A 504 34.25 -9.83 -25.49
N GLY A 505 35.36 -9.13 -25.27
CA GLY A 505 36.31 -8.71 -26.31
C GLY A 505 35.95 -7.48 -27.16
N ALA A 506 34.72 -6.97 -27.12
CA ALA A 506 34.32 -5.80 -27.94
C ALA A 506 35.07 -4.51 -27.57
N LEU A 507 35.46 -4.36 -26.29
CA LEU A 507 36.15 -3.18 -25.77
C LEU A 507 37.68 -3.31 -25.78
N ASP A 508 38.25 -4.42 -26.25
CA ASP A 508 39.68 -4.69 -26.16
C ASP A 508 40.53 -3.61 -26.81
N GLY A 509 40.10 -3.08 -27.96
CA GLY A 509 40.79 -2.01 -28.67
C GLY A 509 40.79 -0.69 -27.90
N LEU A 510 39.66 -0.32 -27.29
CA LEU A 510 39.52 0.91 -26.48
C LEU A 510 40.35 0.81 -25.19
N LEU A 511 40.41 -0.38 -24.60
CA LEU A 511 41.05 -0.65 -23.31
C LEU A 511 42.50 -1.17 -23.42
N ALA A 512 43.04 -1.31 -24.63
CA ALA A 512 44.39 -1.80 -24.88
C ALA A 512 45.47 -0.83 -24.38
N ALA A 513 45.24 0.48 -24.53
CA ALA A 513 46.18 1.49 -24.09
C ALA A 513 46.26 1.51 -22.55
N GLN A 514 47.47 1.38 -22.02
CA GLN A 514 47.73 1.56 -20.59
C GLN A 514 47.56 3.03 -20.22
N ALA A 515 46.93 3.26 -19.06
CA ALA A 515 46.74 4.58 -18.49
C ALA A 515 46.88 4.50 -16.96
N GLU A 516 47.19 5.64 -16.34
CA GLU A 516 47.28 5.73 -14.88
C GLU A 516 45.90 5.54 -14.22
N ILE A 517 45.91 5.16 -12.94
CA ILE A 517 44.68 5.08 -12.16
C ILE A 517 44.15 6.50 -11.96
N PRO A 518 42.89 6.79 -12.33
CA PRO A 518 42.33 8.13 -12.17
C PRO A 518 42.27 8.54 -10.70
N LEU A 519 42.60 9.80 -10.42
CA LEU A 519 42.64 10.33 -9.05
C LEU A 519 41.34 11.09 -8.72
N PRO A 520 40.77 10.90 -7.52
CA PRO A 520 39.65 11.70 -7.06
C PRO A 520 40.07 13.15 -6.78
N PRO A 521 39.12 14.10 -6.78
CA PRO A 521 39.40 15.50 -6.46
C PRO A 521 39.91 15.67 -5.01
N GLU A 522 40.70 16.72 -4.78
CA GLU A 522 41.31 17.00 -3.48
C GLU A 522 40.28 17.24 -2.37
N ARG A 523 39.13 17.83 -2.71
CA ARG A 523 37.99 18.04 -1.81
C ARG A 523 36.76 17.32 -2.35
N VAL A 524 35.99 16.72 -1.46
CA VAL A 524 34.81 15.93 -1.81
C VAL A 524 33.57 16.59 -1.23
N ALA A 525 32.71 17.12 -2.09
CA ALA A 525 31.40 17.64 -1.71
C ALA A 525 30.45 16.49 -1.38
N VAL A 526 29.77 16.53 -0.23
CA VAL A 526 28.85 15.45 0.18
C VAL A 526 27.47 15.95 0.63
N GLY A 527 27.32 17.26 0.86
CA GLY A 527 26.09 17.84 1.38
C GLY A 527 25.78 17.43 2.82
N ASP A 528 24.51 17.61 3.23
CA ASP A 528 24.03 17.20 4.54
C ASP A 528 23.29 15.84 4.49
N PRO A 529 23.15 15.15 5.64
CA PRO A 529 22.44 13.86 5.70
C PRO A 529 20.96 13.92 5.28
N ALA A 530 20.27 15.04 5.47
CA ALA A 530 18.86 15.18 5.11
C ALA A 530 18.68 15.25 3.58
N ALA A 531 19.56 15.97 2.90
CA ALA A 531 19.64 16.06 1.45
C ALA A 531 19.98 14.70 0.83
N LEU A 532 20.85 13.90 1.49
CA LEU A 532 21.09 12.51 1.10
C LEU A 532 19.79 11.70 1.15
N ILE A 533 19.07 11.70 2.28
CA ILE A 533 17.83 10.95 2.46
C ILE A 533 16.79 11.36 1.39
N ALA A 534 16.66 12.65 1.12
CA ALA A 534 15.71 13.16 0.13
C ALA A 534 16.08 12.78 -1.31
N ARG A 535 17.38 12.69 -1.62
CA ARG A 535 17.88 12.42 -2.98
C ARG A 535 17.99 10.94 -3.29
N ARG A 536 18.33 10.09 -2.32
CA ARG A 536 18.70 8.69 -2.60
C ARG A 536 17.53 7.90 -3.20
N PRO A 537 17.67 7.30 -4.40
CA PRO A 537 16.54 6.66 -5.08
C PRO A 537 15.96 5.45 -4.34
N ASP A 538 16.76 4.64 -3.65
CA ASP A 538 16.29 3.52 -2.83
C ASP A 538 15.39 3.98 -1.67
N VAL A 539 15.73 5.09 -1.00
CA VAL A 539 14.91 5.72 0.04
C VAL A 539 13.58 6.22 -0.56
N ARG A 540 13.63 6.90 -1.71
CA ARG A 540 12.42 7.36 -2.42
C ARG A 540 11.53 6.19 -2.82
N ALA A 541 12.11 5.08 -3.28
CA ALA A 541 11.35 3.89 -3.63
C ALA A 541 10.66 3.29 -2.41
N ALA A 542 11.35 3.19 -1.27
CA ALA A 542 10.77 2.71 -0.01
C ALA A 542 9.64 3.62 0.50
N GLU A 543 9.82 4.94 0.42
CA GLU A 543 8.79 5.92 0.78
C GLU A 543 7.55 5.81 -0.12
N ARG A 544 7.72 5.66 -1.43
CA ARG A 544 6.61 5.44 -2.37
C ARG A 544 5.89 4.11 -2.12
N MET A 545 6.61 3.08 -1.69
CA MET A 545 6.00 1.80 -1.30
C MET A 545 5.20 1.92 0.01
N LEU A 546 5.66 2.72 0.96
CA LEU A 546 4.90 3.08 2.17
C LEU A 546 3.62 3.84 1.81
N ALA A 547 3.71 4.85 0.93
CA ALA A 547 2.54 5.57 0.41
C ALA A 547 1.53 4.62 -0.25
N ALA A 548 2.00 3.67 -1.06
CA ALA A 548 1.17 2.66 -1.70
C ALA A 548 0.48 1.73 -0.67
N ALA A 549 1.19 1.33 0.39
CA ALA A 549 0.62 0.53 1.48
C ALA A 549 -0.45 1.32 2.25
N ASN A 550 -0.21 2.60 2.53
CA ASN A 550 -1.18 3.48 3.18
C ASN A 550 -2.47 3.63 2.34
N ALA A 551 -2.36 3.89 1.04
CA ALA A 551 -3.52 3.99 0.15
C ALA A 551 -4.34 2.68 0.09
N ARG A 552 -3.71 1.51 0.24
CA ARG A 552 -4.41 0.21 0.32
C ARG A 552 -5.27 0.06 1.57
N ILE A 553 -4.97 0.77 2.66
CA ILE A 553 -5.88 0.84 3.83
C ILE A 553 -7.21 1.46 3.39
N GLY A 554 -7.16 2.59 2.67
CA GLY A 554 -8.37 3.22 2.12
C GLY A 554 -9.15 2.32 1.14
N VAL A 555 -8.45 1.48 0.36
CA VAL A 555 -9.11 0.47 -0.49
C VAL A 555 -9.85 -0.58 0.34
N ALA A 556 -9.27 -1.02 1.47
CA ALA A 556 -9.90 -1.96 2.38
C ALA A 556 -11.05 -1.33 3.18
N GLU A 557 -10.90 -0.08 3.63
CA GLU A 557 -11.94 0.69 4.32
C GLU A 557 -13.17 0.92 3.43
N ALA A 558 -12.97 1.18 2.14
CA ALA A 558 -14.05 1.35 1.18
C ALA A 558 -15.00 0.13 1.10
N ALA A 559 -14.52 -1.07 1.46
CA ALA A 559 -15.36 -2.27 1.49
C ALA A 559 -16.42 -2.28 2.60
N ARG A 560 -16.33 -1.38 3.60
CA ARG A 560 -17.37 -1.19 4.64
C ARG A 560 -18.65 -0.56 4.08
N PHE A 561 -18.54 0.13 2.96
CA PHE A 561 -19.62 0.91 2.36
C PHE A 561 -20.32 0.13 1.23
N PRO A 562 -21.58 0.48 0.91
CA PRO A 562 -22.28 -0.12 -0.22
C PRO A 562 -21.58 0.20 -1.54
N LYS A 563 -21.53 -0.79 -2.43
CA LYS A 563 -21.10 -0.64 -3.82
C LYS A 563 -22.30 -0.38 -4.70
N ILE A 564 -22.21 0.64 -5.54
CA ILE A 564 -23.24 0.98 -6.52
C ILE A 564 -22.67 0.71 -7.90
N SER A 565 -23.26 -0.24 -8.62
CA SER A 565 -22.92 -0.50 -10.01
C SER A 565 -24.13 -0.32 -10.92
N PHE A 566 -23.86 0.08 -12.16
CA PHE A 566 -24.85 0.28 -13.21
C PHE A 566 -24.52 -0.66 -14.35
N MET A 567 -25.49 -1.51 -14.70
CA MET A 567 -25.43 -2.30 -15.91
C MET A 567 -26.45 -1.76 -16.90
N GLY A 568 -25.99 -1.34 -18.08
CA GLY A 568 -26.83 -0.95 -19.20
C GLY A 568 -26.73 -1.98 -20.31
N ILE A 569 -27.83 -2.34 -20.95
CA ILE A 569 -27.85 -3.11 -22.19
C ILE A 569 -28.59 -2.26 -23.22
N LEU A 570 -27.99 -2.06 -24.39
CA LEU A 570 -28.61 -1.40 -25.53
C LEU A 570 -28.41 -2.30 -26.75
N GLY A 571 -29.47 -2.91 -27.26
CA GLY A 571 -29.35 -3.91 -28.31
C GLY A 571 -30.65 -4.21 -29.04
N LEU A 572 -30.52 -4.88 -30.17
CA LEU A 572 -31.65 -5.45 -30.91
C LEU A 572 -31.91 -6.86 -30.38
N GLY A 573 -33.16 -7.19 -30.10
CA GLY A 573 -33.46 -8.49 -29.53
C GLY A 573 -34.91 -8.70 -29.18
N GLY A 574 -35.28 -9.96 -29.04
CA GLY A 574 -36.65 -10.41 -28.79
C GLY A 574 -36.71 -11.90 -28.51
N SER A 575 -37.89 -12.49 -28.69
CA SER A 575 -38.13 -13.91 -28.44
C SER A 575 -37.76 -14.80 -29.62
N GLU A 576 -37.59 -14.22 -30.81
CA GLU A 576 -37.22 -14.93 -32.02
C GLU A 576 -35.79 -14.57 -32.46
N PRO A 577 -35.05 -15.50 -33.09
CA PRO A 577 -33.70 -15.22 -33.58
C PRO A 577 -33.63 -14.05 -34.57
N ASP A 578 -34.68 -13.83 -35.36
CA ASP A 578 -34.71 -12.79 -36.41
C ASP A 578 -34.88 -11.38 -35.83
N ASP A 579 -35.36 -11.26 -34.58
CA ASP A 579 -35.56 -9.98 -33.89
C ASP A 579 -34.27 -9.19 -33.70
N ILE A 580 -33.11 -9.86 -33.75
CA ILE A 580 -31.79 -9.21 -33.66
C ILE A 580 -31.41 -8.43 -34.93
N LEU A 581 -32.13 -8.65 -36.05
CA LEU A 581 -31.89 -7.99 -37.34
C LEU A 581 -32.90 -6.87 -37.62
N ASP A 582 -33.97 -6.76 -36.84
CA ASP A 582 -35.00 -5.73 -36.99
C ASP A 582 -34.65 -4.47 -36.17
N PRO A 583 -34.38 -3.31 -36.82
CA PRO A 583 -34.13 -2.05 -36.12
C PRO A 583 -35.30 -1.54 -35.26
N GLY A 584 -36.53 -2.05 -35.50
CA GLY A 584 -37.71 -1.76 -34.70
C GLY A 584 -37.68 -2.38 -33.30
N ASN A 585 -36.88 -3.43 -33.09
CA ASN A 585 -36.78 -4.17 -31.83
C ASN A 585 -35.63 -3.65 -30.94
N LEU A 586 -35.43 -2.33 -30.91
CA LEU A 586 -34.44 -1.70 -30.05
C LEU A 586 -34.85 -1.81 -28.58
N SER A 587 -34.06 -2.56 -27.82
CA SER A 587 -34.19 -2.73 -26.37
C SER A 587 -33.13 -1.93 -25.64
N ALA A 588 -33.55 -1.21 -24.59
CA ALA A 588 -32.67 -0.51 -23.67
C ALA A 588 -33.04 -0.89 -22.24
N ILE A 589 -32.12 -1.50 -21.51
CA ILE A 589 -32.31 -1.95 -20.14
C ILE A 589 -31.25 -1.29 -19.27
N ALA A 590 -31.67 -0.63 -18.19
CA ALA A 590 -30.76 -0.10 -17.17
C ALA A 590 -31.05 -0.79 -15.83
N LEU A 591 -30.03 -1.44 -15.27
CA LEU A 591 -30.08 -2.21 -14.04
C LEU A 591 -29.10 -1.61 -13.03
N PRO A 592 -29.54 -0.64 -12.20
CA PRO A 592 -28.76 -0.23 -11.05
C PRO A 592 -28.73 -1.37 -10.03
N ARG A 593 -27.55 -1.64 -9.47
CA ARG A 593 -27.31 -2.66 -8.45
C ARG A 593 -26.61 -2.03 -7.26
N LEU A 594 -27.27 -2.13 -6.10
CA LEU A 594 -26.67 -1.83 -4.81
C LEU A 594 -26.24 -3.16 -4.17
N GLN A 595 -24.95 -3.31 -3.85
CA GLN A 595 -24.44 -4.46 -3.10
C GLN A 595 -23.80 -3.97 -1.80
N TRP A 596 -24.28 -4.49 -0.67
CA TRP A 596 -23.73 -4.18 0.65
C TRP A 596 -23.64 -5.42 1.52
N ASN A 597 -22.45 -5.67 2.07
CA ASN A 597 -22.20 -6.81 2.95
C ASN A 597 -22.55 -6.41 4.40
N LEU A 598 -23.83 -6.52 4.77
CA LEU A 598 -24.31 -6.23 6.13
C LEU A 598 -23.78 -7.21 7.18
N LEU A 599 -23.59 -8.48 6.78
CA LEU A 599 -23.06 -9.56 7.61
C LEU A 599 -21.89 -10.19 6.87
N ASP A 600 -20.66 -9.80 7.24
CA ASP A 600 -19.44 -10.30 6.62
C ASP A 600 -18.58 -11.14 7.57
N PHE A 601 -19.05 -11.33 8.82
CA PHE A 601 -18.39 -12.08 9.90
C PHE A 601 -16.96 -11.59 10.18
N GLY A 602 -16.73 -10.27 10.10
CA GLY A 602 -15.43 -9.67 10.40
C GLY A 602 -14.42 -9.74 9.25
N ARG A 603 -14.82 -10.21 8.06
CA ARG A 603 -13.93 -10.30 6.90
C ARG A 603 -13.34 -8.94 6.49
N THR A 604 -14.16 -7.89 6.47
CA THR A 604 -13.69 -6.54 6.13
C THR A 604 -12.79 -5.99 7.22
N ALA A 605 -13.11 -6.24 8.50
CA ALA A 605 -12.23 -5.86 9.61
C ALA A 605 -10.85 -6.53 9.47
N ALA A 606 -10.80 -7.85 9.27
CA ALA A 606 -9.55 -8.58 9.07
C ALA A 606 -8.76 -8.10 7.83
N SER A 607 -9.45 -7.69 6.75
CA SER A 607 -8.80 -7.12 5.57
C SER A 607 -8.21 -5.73 5.84
N ILE A 608 -8.80 -4.95 6.73
CA ILE A 608 -8.28 -3.64 7.15
C ILE A 608 -7.09 -3.86 8.07
N ASP A 609 -7.19 -4.73 9.06
CA ASP A 609 -6.08 -5.09 9.96
C ASP A 609 -4.86 -5.61 9.16
N GLN A 610 -5.11 -6.40 8.10
CA GLN A 610 -4.08 -6.85 7.18
C GLN A 610 -3.41 -5.69 6.42
N ALA A 611 -4.20 -4.71 5.96
CA ALA A 611 -3.70 -3.54 5.25
C ALA A 611 -2.91 -2.60 6.18
N GLU A 612 -3.38 -2.40 7.41
CA GLU A 612 -2.68 -1.63 8.46
C GLU A 612 -1.34 -2.29 8.80
N SER A 613 -1.34 -3.61 9.04
CA SER A 613 -0.11 -4.37 9.30
C SER A 613 0.88 -4.29 8.13
N ALA A 614 0.39 -4.28 6.89
CA ALA A 614 1.23 -4.11 5.71
C ALA A 614 1.82 -2.71 5.61
N ARG A 615 1.11 -1.67 6.06
CA ARG A 615 1.63 -0.30 6.18
C ARG A 615 2.71 -0.22 7.24
N ASP A 616 2.49 -0.80 8.41
CA ASP A 616 3.48 -0.81 9.50
C ASP A 616 4.76 -1.55 9.09
N ALA A 617 4.64 -2.66 8.36
CA ALA A 617 5.78 -3.36 7.79
C ALA A 617 6.53 -2.50 6.74
N ALA A 618 5.80 -1.77 5.89
CA ALA A 618 6.40 -0.86 4.91
C ALA A 618 7.10 0.33 5.60
N GLU A 619 6.57 0.80 6.73
CA GLU A 619 7.17 1.87 7.53
C GLU A 619 8.48 1.42 8.18
N ALA A 620 8.49 0.23 8.80
CA ALA A 620 9.71 -0.37 9.32
C ALA A 620 10.76 -0.60 8.23
N ARG A 621 10.33 -1.01 7.03
CA ARG A 621 11.23 -1.18 5.87
C ARG A 621 11.81 0.15 5.39
N TYR A 622 11.01 1.22 5.37
CA TYR A 622 11.50 2.56 5.06
C TYR A 622 12.59 2.99 6.06
N LEU A 623 12.35 2.82 7.36
CA LEU A 623 13.33 3.12 8.41
C LEU A 623 14.62 2.30 8.25
N GLU A 624 14.52 1.02 7.94
CA GLU A 624 15.67 0.14 7.66
C GLU A 624 16.50 0.67 6.49
N VAL A 625 15.85 1.07 5.39
CA VAL A 625 16.54 1.62 4.20
C VAL A 625 17.23 2.94 4.53
N VAL A 626 16.58 3.84 5.28
CA VAL A 626 17.20 5.10 5.72
C VAL A 626 18.42 4.86 6.60
N LEU A 627 18.30 4.02 7.63
CA LEU A 627 19.40 3.72 8.53
C LEU A 627 20.56 3.01 7.80
N GLY A 628 20.23 2.12 6.87
CA GLY A 628 21.20 1.50 5.97
C GLY A 628 21.91 2.54 5.11
N ALA A 629 21.16 3.48 4.53
CA ALA A 629 21.73 4.53 3.70
C ALA A 629 22.70 5.44 4.45
N LEU A 630 22.32 5.90 5.65
CA LEU A 630 23.18 6.69 6.53
C LEU A 630 24.44 5.90 6.94
N ARG A 631 24.28 4.63 7.34
CA ARG A 631 25.41 3.77 7.69
C ARG A 631 26.38 3.61 6.53
N ASP A 632 25.89 3.39 5.31
CA ASP A 632 26.71 3.19 4.13
C ASP A 632 27.50 4.46 3.78
N ALA A 633 26.89 5.64 3.94
CA ALA A 633 27.57 6.92 3.76
C ALA A 633 28.66 7.13 4.81
N GLU A 634 28.34 6.97 6.10
CA GLU A 634 29.30 7.12 7.21
C GLU A 634 30.49 6.15 7.07
N GLN A 635 30.24 4.90 6.67
CA GLN A 635 31.31 3.94 6.43
C GLN A 635 32.19 4.31 5.23
N SER A 636 31.59 4.81 4.15
CA SER A 636 32.32 5.22 2.94
C SER A 636 33.22 6.43 3.22
N LEU A 637 32.70 7.42 3.98
CA LEU A 637 33.46 8.59 4.43
C LEU A 637 34.65 8.18 5.30
N ALA A 638 34.42 7.37 6.34
CA ALA A 638 35.48 6.91 7.24
C ALA A 638 36.58 6.13 6.50
N ARG A 639 36.20 5.24 5.58
CA ARG A 639 37.17 4.46 4.78
C ARG A 639 37.99 5.36 3.86
N PHE A 640 37.35 6.31 3.19
CA PHE A 640 38.03 7.23 2.28
C PHE A 640 39.08 8.09 3.00
N GLY A 641 38.73 8.67 4.16
CA GLY A 641 39.68 9.43 4.98
C GLY A 641 40.90 8.60 5.39
N GLN A 642 40.69 7.35 5.82
CA GLN A 642 41.79 6.44 6.18
C GLN A 642 42.65 6.04 4.97
N GLN A 643 42.03 5.82 3.81
CA GLN A 643 42.73 5.49 2.57
C GLN A 643 43.59 6.65 2.07
N ARG A 644 43.11 7.90 2.18
CA ARG A 644 43.91 9.10 1.88
C ARG A 644 45.17 9.19 2.74
N ALA A 645 45.04 8.97 4.04
CA ALA A 645 46.18 8.96 4.95
C ALA A 645 47.20 7.86 4.57
N ASN A 646 46.72 6.69 4.18
CA ASN A 646 47.56 5.58 3.71
C ASN A 646 48.30 5.92 2.40
N VAL A 647 47.61 6.52 1.42
CA VAL A 647 48.24 6.98 0.16
C VAL A 647 49.34 8.00 0.45
N ALA A 648 49.12 8.96 1.35
CA ALA A 648 50.13 9.95 1.73
C ALA A 648 51.40 9.29 2.33
N ALA A 649 51.23 8.28 3.20
CA ALA A 649 52.34 7.55 3.79
C ALA A 649 53.13 6.73 2.74
N LEU A 650 52.42 6.01 1.85
CA LEU A 650 53.04 5.20 0.80
C LEU A 650 53.68 6.06 -0.30
N ALA A 651 53.14 7.23 -0.59
CA ALA A 651 53.76 8.19 -1.52
C ALA A 651 55.11 8.66 -1.00
N GLN A 652 55.24 8.89 0.32
CA GLN A 652 56.52 9.22 0.93
C GLN A 652 57.53 8.07 0.82
N ILE A 653 57.08 6.83 1.05
CA ILE A 653 57.93 5.63 0.91
C ILE A 653 58.40 5.45 -0.54
N SER A 654 57.51 5.64 -1.52
CA SER A 654 57.86 5.58 -2.94
C SER A 654 58.92 6.62 -3.29
N ARG A 655 58.74 7.89 -2.91
CA ARG A 655 59.73 8.95 -3.18
C ARG A 655 61.11 8.64 -2.58
N GLN A 656 61.15 8.06 -1.39
CA GLN A 656 62.40 7.64 -0.76
C GLN A 656 63.06 6.48 -1.52
N ALA A 657 62.27 5.50 -1.97
CA ALA A 657 62.76 4.38 -2.75
C ALA A 657 63.26 4.82 -4.14
N ASP A 658 62.58 5.78 -4.79
CA ASP A 658 62.99 6.39 -6.05
C ASP A 658 64.36 7.06 -5.90
N THR A 659 64.50 7.95 -4.91
CA THR A 659 65.75 8.65 -4.60
C THR A 659 66.89 7.66 -4.30
N ALA A 660 66.62 6.62 -3.52
CA ALA A 660 67.61 5.60 -3.18
C ALA A 660 68.07 4.80 -4.41
N ALA A 661 67.16 4.46 -5.32
CA ALA A 661 67.50 3.78 -6.57
C ALA A 661 68.36 4.67 -7.47
N GLU A 662 67.99 5.94 -7.68
CA GLU A 662 68.76 6.89 -8.48
C GLU A 662 70.18 7.10 -7.94
N LEU A 663 70.33 7.26 -6.62
CA LEU A 663 71.64 7.37 -5.97
C LEU A 663 72.48 6.09 -6.18
N ASN A 664 71.86 4.92 -6.08
CA ASN A 664 72.56 3.65 -6.30
C ASN A 664 72.91 3.42 -7.78
N GLU A 665 72.10 3.91 -8.72
CA GLU A 665 72.44 3.90 -10.16
C GLU A 665 73.73 4.72 -10.40
N GLN A 666 73.82 5.91 -9.80
CA GLN A 666 75.03 6.76 -9.87
C GLN A 666 76.25 6.09 -9.21
N ARG A 667 76.08 5.52 -8.00
CA ARG A 667 77.16 4.82 -7.30
C ARG A 667 77.66 3.60 -8.05
N ARG A 668 76.76 2.87 -8.72
CA ARG A 668 77.13 1.74 -9.59
C ARG A 668 77.91 2.25 -10.80
N ALA A 669 77.45 3.32 -11.45
CA ALA A 669 78.15 3.92 -12.59
C ALA A 669 79.57 4.38 -12.21
N ALA A 670 79.77 4.83 -10.97
CA ALA A 670 81.08 5.18 -10.41
C ALA A 670 81.91 3.97 -9.89
N GLY A 671 81.39 2.73 -9.99
CA GLY A 671 82.07 1.51 -9.53
C GLY A 671 82.11 1.31 -8.01
N VAL A 672 81.30 2.04 -7.24
CA VAL A 672 81.30 2.03 -5.76
C VAL A 672 80.48 0.88 -5.17
N ILE A 673 79.42 0.46 -5.86
CA ILE A 673 78.54 -0.64 -5.43
C ILE A 673 78.45 -1.71 -6.51
N SER A 674 78.07 -2.91 -6.10
CA SER A 674 77.85 -4.04 -7.01
C SER A 674 76.52 -3.92 -7.77
N GLN A 675 76.41 -4.64 -8.90
CA GLN A 675 75.14 -4.74 -9.63
C GLN A 675 74.03 -5.36 -8.76
N GLY A 676 74.36 -6.31 -7.87
CA GLY A 676 73.38 -6.94 -6.98
C GLY A 676 72.78 -5.96 -5.95
N GLU A 677 73.59 -5.03 -5.43
CA GLU A 677 73.10 -3.96 -4.55
C GLU A 677 72.18 -3.00 -5.29
N LEU A 678 72.53 -2.61 -6.53
CA LEU A 678 71.66 -1.80 -7.39
C LEU A 678 70.32 -2.51 -7.65
N ASN A 679 70.36 -3.79 -8.05
CA ASN A 679 69.14 -4.55 -8.35
C ASN A 679 68.23 -4.67 -7.12
N THR A 680 68.80 -4.81 -5.92
CA THR A 680 68.03 -4.79 -4.66
C THR A 680 67.33 -3.44 -4.45
N SER A 681 67.99 -2.33 -4.77
CA SER A 681 67.38 -0.99 -4.70
C SER A 681 66.26 -0.81 -5.71
N ILE A 682 66.43 -1.30 -6.95
CA ILE A 682 65.41 -1.22 -7.99
C ILE A 682 64.18 -2.06 -7.62
N ARG A 683 64.37 -3.28 -7.07
CA ARG A 683 63.26 -4.10 -6.57
C ARG A 683 62.47 -3.41 -5.45
N LYS A 684 63.16 -2.75 -4.51
CA LYS A 684 62.49 -1.94 -3.47
C LYS A 684 61.70 -0.77 -4.07
N ARG A 685 62.22 -0.10 -5.10
CA ARG A 685 61.50 0.94 -5.86
C ARG A 685 60.22 0.39 -6.49
N ALA A 686 60.32 -0.74 -7.19
CA ALA A 686 59.18 -1.39 -7.84
C ALA A 686 58.09 -1.80 -6.82
N GLN A 687 58.49 -2.42 -5.70
CA GLN A 687 57.57 -2.80 -4.63
C GLN A 687 56.89 -1.58 -3.96
N ALA A 688 57.64 -0.50 -3.71
CA ALA A 688 57.09 0.72 -3.15
C ALA A 688 56.05 1.36 -4.10
N ARG A 689 56.33 1.35 -5.41
CA ARG A 689 55.40 1.83 -6.43
C ARG A 689 54.15 0.97 -6.52
N ALA A 690 54.29 -0.36 -6.55
CA ALA A 690 53.14 -1.28 -6.58
C ALA A 690 52.21 -1.10 -5.37
N ASN A 691 52.79 -0.89 -4.18
CA ASN A 691 52.01 -0.62 -2.96
C ASN A 691 51.27 0.72 -3.05
N LEU A 692 51.92 1.76 -3.60
CA LEU A 692 51.29 3.06 -3.82
C LEU A 692 50.14 2.97 -4.82
N ASP A 693 50.33 2.31 -5.96
CA ASP A 693 49.30 2.17 -7.00
C ASP A 693 48.08 1.41 -6.45
N ARG A 694 48.29 0.33 -5.69
CA ARG A 694 47.21 -0.40 -5.00
C ARG A 694 46.47 0.49 -3.98
N ALA A 695 47.18 1.34 -3.25
CA ALA A 695 46.56 2.27 -2.31
C ALA A 695 45.76 3.38 -3.02
N ILE A 696 46.24 3.88 -4.16
CA ILE A 696 45.53 4.84 -5.00
C ILE A 696 44.24 4.22 -5.55
N ALA A 697 44.29 2.98 -6.06
CA ALA A 697 43.10 2.26 -6.52
C ALA A 697 42.09 2.08 -5.37
N ALA A 698 42.55 1.68 -4.18
CA ALA A 698 41.70 1.53 -3.00
C ALA A 698 41.03 2.85 -2.59
N MET A 699 41.79 3.95 -2.57
CA MET A 699 41.27 5.30 -2.27
C MET A 699 40.24 5.77 -3.29
N THR A 700 40.49 5.55 -4.58
CA THR A 700 39.58 5.91 -5.67
C THR A 700 38.29 5.09 -5.59
N ASN A 701 38.38 3.80 -5.28
CA ASN A 701 37.22 2.95 -5.01
C ASN A 701 36.43 3.40 -3.76
N GLY A 702 37.12 3.90 -2.73
CA GLY A 702 36.49 4.52 -1.56
C GLY A 702 35.72 5.79 -1.94
N TRP A 703 36.27 6.61 -2.82
CA TRP A 703 35.59 7.79 -3.36
C TRP A 703 34.35 7.42 -4.18
N ILE A 704 34.45 6.41 -5.07
CA ILE A 704 33.31 5.88 -5.82
C ILE A 704 32.21 5.36 -4.86
N ALA A 705 32.60 4.72 -3.74
CA ALA A 705 31.65 4.27 -2.72
C ALA A 705 30.93 5.45 -2.04
N ILE A 706 31.60 6.59 -1.84
CA ILE A 706 30.94 7.82 -1.39
C ILE A 706 29.88 8.23 -2.42
N GLN A 707 30.25 8.38 -3.70
CA GLN A 707 29.30 8.81 -4.74
C GLN A 707 28.06 7.90 -4.82
N LYS A 708 28.26 6.57 -4.74
CA LYS A 708 27.19 5.58 -4.67
C LYS A 708 26.31 5.76 -3.43
N SER A 709 26.91 5.90 -2.25
CA SER A 709 26.16 6.01 -0.98
C SER A 709 25.35 7.30 -0.86
N LEU A 710 25.79 8.37 -1.55
CA LEU A 710 25.04 9.62 -1.71
C LEU A 710 23.92 9.54 -2.76
N GLY A 711 23.83 8.42 -3.50
CA GLY A 711 22.82 8.22 -4.54
C GLY A 711 23.02 9.11 -5.78
N LEU A 712 24.26 9.33 -6.22
CA LEU A 712 24.60 10.18 -7.36
C LEU A 712 24.80 9.37 -8.65
N GLY A 713 24.73 10.02 -9.81
CA GLY A 713 24.82 9.35 -11.12
C GLY A 713 23.49 9.24 -11.87
N TRP A 714 22.51 10.05 -11.47
CA TRP A 714 21.24 10.20 -12.14
C TRP A 714 20.76 11.65 -12.00
N VAL A 715 19.96 12.11 -12.94
CA VAL A 715 19.42 13.47 -12.93
C VAL A 715 17.91 13.40 -12.80
N GLU A 716 17.36 14.12 -11.81
CA GLU A 716 15.93 14.33 -11.71
C GLU A 716 15.49 15.22 -12.87
N LEU A 717 14.70 14.67 -13.80
CA LEU A 717 14.05 15.49 -14.83
C LEU A 717 13.14 16.50 -14.13
N SER A 718 13.46 17.79 -14.26
CA SER A 718 12.66 18.87 -13.68
C SER A 718 11.19 18.75 -14.09
N ARG A 719 10.27 19.15 -13.20
CA ARG A 719 8.81 19.10 -13.45
C ARG A 719 8.42 19.79 -14.76
N ASP A 720 9.16 20.82 -15.18
CA ASP A 720 8.94 21.56 -16.44
C ASP A 720 9.23 20.75 -17.72
N ASN A 721 10.02 19.68 -17.64
CA ASN A 721 10.39 18.87 -18.81
C ASN A 721 9.50 17.63 -19.01
N ARG A 722 8.45 17.45 -18.18
CA ARG A 722 7.49 16.34 -18.35
C ARG A 722 6.51 16.56 -19.51
N THR A 723 6.38 17.77 -20.03
CA THR A 723 5.48 18.13 -21.14
C THR A 723 6.12 18.02 -22.52
N SER A 724 7.45 17.86 -22.62
CA SER A 724 8.19 17.94 -23.89
C SER A 724 8.76 16.62 -24.41
N VAL A 725 8.66 15.51 -23.66
CA VAL A 725 9.14 14.20 -24.11
C VAL A 725 8.11 13.11 -23.80
N GLU A 726 6.99 13.12 -24.52
CA GLU A 726 6.38 11.84 -24.88
C GLU A 726 7.33 11.16 -25.88
N PRO A 727 7.92 10.00 -25.56
CA PRO A 727 8.58 9.22 -26.59
C PRO A 727 7.51 8.85 -27.63
N ALA A 728 7.76 9.19 -28.90
CA ALA A 728 6.90 8.81 -30.01
C ALA A 728 6.50 7.33 -29.87
N PRO A 729 5.23 6.97 -30.13
CA PRO A 729 4.78 5.60 -30.02
C PRO A 729 5.71 4.71 -30.84
N VAL A 730 6.36 3.76 -30.16
CA VAL A 730 7.21 2.77 -30.82
C VAL A 730 6.32 2.02 -31.81
N ASP A 731 6.58 2.22 -33.10
CA ASP A 731 5.88 1.54 -34.17
C ASP A 731 6.21 0.03 -34.09
N ARG A 732 5.32 -0.72 -33.45
CA ARG A 732 5.45 -2.17 -33.23
C ARG A 732 5.33 -2.98 -34.52
N LYS A 733 5.17 -2.36 -35.71
CA LYS A 733 5.05 -3.08 -36.99
C LYS A 733 6.38 -3.44 -37.67
N SER A 734 7.53 -3.03 -37.14
CA SER A 734 8.83 -3.32 -37.77
C SER A 734 9.49 -4.64 -37.35
N VAL A 735 8.99 -5.34 -36.32
CA VAL A 735 9.65 -6.54 -35.75
C VAL A 735 9.07 -7.88 -36.27
N MET A 736 8.06 -7.85 -37.13
CA MET A 736 7.54 -9.06 -37.79
C MET A 736 7.65 -8.97 -39.31
N LYS A 737 8.88 -9.19 -39.81
CA LYS A 737 9.08 -9.83 -41.11
C LYS A 737 10.08 -10.97 -40.93
N PRO A 738 9.69 -12.23 -41.18
CA PRO A 738 10.67 -13.26 -41.46
C PRO A 738 11.20 -13.03 -42.87
N GLU A 739 12.52 -12.92 -43.02
CA GLU A 739 13.18 -13.08 -44.31
C GLU A 739 12.86 -14.49 -44.84
N GLN A 740 12.15 -14.54 -45.96
CA GLN A 740 12.15 -15.68 -46.87
C GLN A 740 12.82 -15.23 -48.16
N SER A 741 13.63 -16.15 -48.70
CA SER A 741 14.49 -16.15 -49.90
C SER A 741 15.77 -15.33 -49.84
#